data_AF-A0A973LQ55-F1
#
_entry.id   AF-A0A973LQ55-F1
#
_cell.length_a   1.000
_cell.length_b   1.000
_cell.length_c   1.000
_cell.angle_alpha   90.00
_cell.angle_beta   90.00
_cell.angle_gamma   90.00
#
_symmetry.space_group_name_H-M   'P 1'
#
loop_
_entity.id
_entity.type
_entity.pdbx_description
1 polymer ?
#
loop_
_entity_poly.entity_id
_entity_poly.type
_entity_poly.pdbx_seq_one_letter_code
_entity_poly.pdbx_strand_id
1 'polypeptide(L)'
;MIRHVLGVTATTAALLVAPAHAASAASAVSAASAAEPAAGRTTVTFSDTHEILHGNPYAGTAFDVNTHRTPGTPGYTFTNDPGITGFIEGTKKIPADADVVRLQIAWADFEPDDGVFVWDRLDAFMKRVGEQGKTVEFQLLMSEAPDYRNDPGVFPYEYPPAWLFDKAGVPFRMAPYNDYFSKQPIYYNPIYLDRLKRAVDAFAGRYDGDPGVAWVDLRAFSLFGEWSGWNDAMNFPWPDNATRVSTLQAILKIYDDAFDKSMVMMQNAGAEVNKNDPDADTQAERFSVYGYDKAATFENWGVRSDTVNAGFVWHNYSDTSQAPYVNRRLRRDMIQVSEGSNWDNPTIMLNNPRLFVKNSLEGYHSNLQGINNTGFENWEPMKDAYGEWFETLARYTGYRFLMPTATYDTEVKPGGEFRISHTWTNNAVGFSPRRYPVEVRFTDKSTGDVVWRGTDVALDQTKLFKGDVRQINSAFTLPADLPAGAYDVAVAMLGEDGKPRVELAMPGGKDKVYPIGAVQVTEGAVQVGRPTTPLTQFTVQNEDYTAAVGAYGVETPPEGGLGALYMDAAGESAEYDNVDVPATGTYRVEFRASSEEANHLTFEVDGKEVATIKVPDSGGYNTYRTFERQIPLTEGRHTIKLTRPDGRWFFLNWMRFTLERPESITLQAESATEQQGTQNTDLTDSDDGTPGVAYIDTGDWSRFDDVSVPADGKYLLQLRYSTVNDKPLKFRVEVDGADATGPLSLRPTSGMLSPRTEDFVLPLTAGEHSVKVVWIEASAGIVWNWTRLDLQGTSEQTIEAEHWTMQWNTDQEWNWKGPGTGVVTEDGVVGGIDPNDYLRYENVFVPNTGMYKVTFKGSAAEDTTFRFEVDGDRDTVFVPRSGDANVTTWVKISAGLHTLRIVSEGSGLKLDRFTLTASTAAIKALDVTGAGTLKVGEPGRLSVATVAADGTRTPVTEGVTFKSSDPSIATVDADGLVTPRTWGTATITAIHDGFSGAHKITVTDPGVVLTYVNDTDERIAYPDEDFIYSGGRGLGDYGDDVHAGWHAGQAVEFTFTGTGISLLSERYSDMGAIDVYVDGDLKATVDCDSPVRLAAQRVFQLTGLPMGDHTIKVVNGADKFVIIDAFVVETPDTWNGAELGVGNLNAKSVTLTWPSVPAATGYAVFNGGTEVMRVTGTTARVTGLRGRTSYTFTVRPLAAGGTTFPIELSATVRTKG
;
A
#
# COMPACT_ATOMS: atom_id res chain seq x y z
N MET A 1 -23.87 40.31 -35.31
CA MET A 1 -23.48 41.73 -35.39
C MET A 1 -23.37 42.29 -33.98
N ILE A 2 -22.18 42.82 -33.64
CA ILE A 2 -21.90 43.92 -32.68
C ILE A 2 -22.07 43.57 -31.18
N ARG A 3 -21.02 43.27 -30.41
CA ARG A 3 -19.93 44.09 -29.80
C ARG A 3 -20.35 45.00 -28.62
N HIS A 4 -19.64 44.79 -27.49
CA HIS A 4 -19.02 45.78 -26.57
C HIS A 4 -19.96 46.57 -25.60
N VAL A 5 -19.59 46.98 -24.36
CA VAL A 5 -18.40 46.83 -23.49
C VAL A 5 -18.65 47.57 -22.15
N LEU A 6 -17.97 47.12 -21.09
CA LEU A 6 -17.49 47.79 -19.84
C LEU A 6 -18.45 48.41 -18.80
N GLY A 7 -18.12 48.09 -17.54
CA GLY A 7 -18.45 48.89 -16.36
C GLY A 7 -18.20 48.22 -15.00
N VAL A 8 -17.04 47.58 -14.77
CA VAL A 8 -16.65 47.08 -13.43
C VAL A 8 -16.05 48.24 -12.63
N THR A 9 -16.61 48.52 -11.46
CA THR A 9 -15.95 49.29 -10.39
C THR A 9 -15.68 48.34 -9.24
N ALA A 10 -14.40 48.01 -9.06
CA ALA A 10 -13.90 47.26 -7.93
C ALA A 10 -13.96 48.15 -6.67
N THR A 11 -14.60 47.65 -5.62
CA THR A 11 -14.46 48.23 -4.28
C THR A 11 -13.57 47.29 -3.47
N THR A 12 -12.41 47.80 -3.09
CA THR A 12 -11.38 47.19 -2.27
C THR A 12 -11.92 46.90 -0.87
N ALA A 13 -11.89 45.64 -0.44
CA ALA A 13 -11.93 45.26 0.96
C ALA A 13 -10.58 44.62 1.29
N ALA A 14 -9.76 45.35 2.04
CA ALA A 14 -8.47 44.91 2.51
C ALA A 14 -8.62 43.91 3.68
N LEU A 15 -7.78 42.88 3.63
CA LEU A 15 -7.50 41.90 4.67
C LEU A 15 -7.32 42.51 6.06
N LEU A 16 -7.92 41.83 7.05
CA LEU A 16 -7.33 41.63 8.36
C LEU A 16 -7.22 40.11 8.55
N VAL A 17 -6.11 39.54 8.09
CA VAL A 17 -5.70 38.19 8.47
C VAL A 17 -5.12 38.30 9.88
N ALA A 18 -5.88 37.84 10.87
CA ALA A 18 -5.36 37.52 12.18
C ALA A 18 -4.76 36.10 12.14
N PRO A 19 -3.63 35.82 12.81
CA PRO A 19 -3.17 34.46 13.02
C PRO A 19 -4.04 33.85 14.12
N ALA A 20 -5.16 33.28 13.72
CA ALA A 20 -5.95 32.39 14.54
C ALA A 20 -6.83 31.62 13.57
N HIS A 21 -6.44 30.39 13.23
CA HIS A 21 -7.48 29.38 13.12
C HIS A 21 -8.12 29.34 14.52
N ALA A 22 -9.20 30.10 14.65
CA ALA A 22 -10.17 29.88 15.68
C ALA A 22 -10.46 28.38 15.65
N ALA A 23 -10.47 27.78 16.83
CA ALA A 23 -11.02 26.47 17.09
C ALA A 23 -12.27 26.25 16.22
N SER A 24 -12.10 25.67 15.02
CA SER A 24 -13.14 24.83 14.46
C SER A 24 -13.30 23.74 15.49
N ALA A 25 -14.56 23.47 15.82
CA ALA A 25 -15.02 22.67 16.94
C ALA A 25 -13.94 21.69 17.37
N ALA A 26 -13.48 21.85 18.62
CA ALA A 26 -12.59 20.91 19.29
C ALA A 26 -12.81 19.55 18.64
N SER A 27 -11.77 19.00 18.01
CA SER A 27 -11.59 17.57 18.14
C SER A 27 -11.73 17.38 19.65
N ALA A 28 -12.93 17.00 20.08
CA ALA A 28 -13.07 16.30 21.31
C ALA A 28 -11.94 15.31 21.19
N VAL A 29 -11.03 15.31 22.17
CA VAL A 29 -10.29 14.11 22.51
C VAL A 29 -11.29 13.01 22.22
N SER A 30 -11.10 12.29 21.10
CA SER A 30 -11.87 11.09 20.86
C SER A 30 -11.43 10.30 22.06
N ALA A 31 -12.31 10.29 23.07
CA ALA A 31 -12.12 9.48 24.23
C ALA A 31 -12.19 8.10 23.60
N ALA A 32 -11.00 7.59 23.23
CA ALA A 32 -10.78 6.18 22.97
C ALA A 32 -11.59 5.49 24.04
N SER A 33 -12.54 4.67 23.60
CA SER A 33 -13.46 4.01 24.50
C SER A 33 -12.67 3.49 25.68
N ALA A 34 -12.83 4.16 26.82
CA ALA A 34 -12.15 3.79 28.03
C ALA A 34 -12.77 2.45 28.40
N ALA A 35 -12.11 1.36 28.01
CA ALA A 35 -12.25 0.11 28.74
C ALA A 35 -12.15 0.50 30.22
N GLU A 36 -13.13 0.05 31.02
CA GLU A 36 -13.19 0.38 32.45
C GLU A 36 -11.78 0.30 33.04
N PRO A 37 -11.28 1.36 33.71
CA PRO A 37 -9.93 1.35 34.22
C PRO A 37 -9.81 0.18 35.20
N ALA A 38 -9.01 -0.82 34.82
CA ALA A 38 -8.44 -1.72 35.80
C ALA A 38 -7.72 -0.82 36.81
N ALA A 39 -8.16 -0.85 38.08
CA ALA A 39 -7.63 0.03 39.11
C ALA A 39 -6.09 0.04 39.08
N GLY A 40 -5.49 1.20 38.78
CA GLY A 40 -4.04 1.43 38.88
C GLY A 40 -3.28 1.86 37.61
N ARG A 41 -3.78 1.68 36.37
CA ARG A 41 -3.04 2.05 35.13
C ARG A 41 -3.97 2.47 33.99
N THR A 42 -3.50 3.37 33.14
CA THR A 42 -4.20 3.80 31.91
C THR A 42 -3.27 3.73 30.70
N THR A 43 -3.83 3.45 29.52
CA THR A 43 -3.17 3.61 28.22
C THR A 43 -3.93 4.66 27.43
N VAL A 44 -3.20 5.64 26.90
CA VAL A 44 -3.72 6.64 25.97
C VAL A 44 -3.09 6.43 24.60
N THR A 45 -3.88 6.62 23.54
CA THR A 45 -3.47 6.47 22.16
C THR A 45 -3.52 7.82 21.44
N PHE A 46 -2.61 8.02 20.49
CA PHE A 46 -2.54 9.21 19.68
C PHE A 46 -2.30 8.84 18.21
N SER A 47 -3.01 9.52 17.32
CA SER A 47 -2.78 9.48 15.88
C SER A 47 -2.10 10.77 15.43
N ASP A 48 -1.39 10.71 14.30
CA ASP A 48 -0.81 11.92 13.69
C ASP A 48 -1.93 12.90 13.32
N THR A 49 -1.77 14.13 13.78
CA THR A 49 -2.70 15.24 13.45
C THR A 49 -2.66 15.64 11.97
N HIS A 50 -1.61 15.26 11.25
CA HIS A 50 -1.33 15.64 9.86
C HIS A 50 -1.32 17.16 9.60
N GLU A 51 -1.23 17.96 10.66
CA GLU A 51 -0.99 19.40 10.56
C GLU A 51 0.43 19.67 10.05
N ILE A 52 0.64 20.81 9.40
CA ILE A 52 1.97 21.26 9.02
C ILE A 52 2.71 21.71 10.29
N LEU A 53 3.87 21.10 10.54
CA LEU A 53 4.69 21.41 11.71
C LEU A 53 5.73 22.47 11.34
N HIS A 54 5.54 23.70 11.80
CA HIS A 54 6.49 24.80 11.60
C HIS A 54 7.45 24.96 12.78
N GLY A 55 8.69 25.36 12.50
CA GLY A 55 9.68 25.70 13.53
C GLY A 55 10.38 24.51 14.20
N ASN A 56 10.35 23.33 13.58
CA ASN A 56 11.23 22.20 13.94
C ASN A 56 12.65 22.46 13.43
N PRO A 57 13.70 22.36 14.27
CA PRO A 57 15.08 22.58 13.82
C PRO A 57 15.48 21.64 12.67
N TYR A 58 16.20 22.14 11.66
CA TYR A 58 16.69 21.38 10.51
C TYR A 58 15.59 20.74 9.63
N ALA A 59 14.38 21.29 9.67
CA ALA A 59 13.24 20.87 8.85
C ALA A 59 12.43 22.07 8.36
N GLY A 60 11.58 21.86 7.35
CA GLY A 60 10.61 22.84 6.88
C GLY A 60 10.85 23.29 5.44
N THR A 61 10.48 24.54 5.11
CA THR A 61 10.59 25.10 3.75
C THR A 61 11.55 26.29 3.71
N ALA A 62 12.40 26.39 2.67
CA ALA A 62 13.37 27.48 2.48
C ALA A 62 13.08 28.40 1.27
N PHE A 63 13.32 29.71 1.42
CA PHE A 63 13.17 30.71 0.36
C PHE A 63 14.31 31.71 0.30
N ASP A 64 14.63 32.19 -0.91
CA ASP A 64 15.62 33.24 -1.14
C ASP A 64 15.16 34.60 -0.61
N VAL A 65 16.05 35.30 0.10
CA VAL A 65 15.83 36.72 0.47
C VAL A 65 16.59 37.69 -0.44
N ASN A 66 17.63 37.22 -1.13
CA ASN A 66 18.36 38.02 -2.10
C ASN A 66 17.44 38.45 -3.25
N THR A 67 17.61 39.66 -3.79
CA THR A 67 16.73 40.21 -4.83
C THR A 67 17.07 39.63 -6.21
N HIS A 68 16.11 38.97 -6.86
CA HIS A 68 16.24 38.56 -8.27
C HIS A 68 16.23 39.77 -9.22
N ARG A 69 17.03 39.70 -10.29
CA ARG A 69 17.19 40.82 -11.25
C ARG A 69 16.81 40.44 -12.67
N THR A 70 16.47 41.47 -13.45
CA THR A 70 16.27 41.35 -14.89
C THR A 70 17.59 41.00 -15.59
N PRO A 71 17.59 40.04 -16.55
CA PRO A 71 18.74 39.76 -17.39
C PRO A 71 19.34 41.04 -18.00
N GLY A 72 20.67 41.17 -17.97
CA GLY A 72 21.39 42.34 -18.49
C GLY A 72 21.62 43.50 -17.51
N THR A 73 21.30 43.37 -16.21
CA THR A 73 21.58 44.41 -15.20
C THR A 73 22.61 43.94 -14.16
N PRO A 74 23.62 44.74 -13.76
CA PRO A 74 24.62 44.30 -12.77
C PRO A 74 23.92 44.06 -11.45
N GLY A 75 23.87 42.83 -10.95
CA GLY A 75 23.19 42.50 -9.70
C GLY A 75 23.82 43.09 -8.41
N TYR A 76 23.29 42.67 -7.25
CA TYR A 76 23.65 43.20 -5.92
C TYR A 76 24.66 42.31 -5.18
N THR A 77 25.43 42.87 -4.25
CA THR A 77 26.09 42.11 -3.17
C THR A 77 25.23 42.16 -1.91
N PHE A 78 25.49 41.32 -0.90
CA PHE A 78 24.74 41.38 0.37
C PHE A 78 24.71 42.81 0.95
N THR A 79 25.83 43.51 0.81
CA THR A 79 26.04 44.89 1.28
C THR A 79 25.09 45.91 0.63
N ASN A 80 24.70 45.74 -0.64
CA ASN A 80 23.88 46.71 -1.38
C ASN A 80 22.53 46.16 -1.89
N ASP A 81 22.14 44.96 -1.50
CA ASP A 81 20.89 44.34 -1.91
C ASP A 81 19.66 45.06 -1.29
N PRO A 82 18.69 45.52 -2.10
CA PRO A 82 17.51 46.23 -1.64
C PRO A 82 16.50 45.32 -0.94
N GLY A 83 16.43 44.04 -1.29
CA GLY A 83 15.62 43.02 -0.61
C GLY A 83 16.13 42.77 0.80
N ILE A 84 17.45 42.61 0.96
CA ILE A 84 18.10 42.50 2.27
C ILE A 84 17.86 43.77 3.10
N THR A 85 18.04 44.94 2.49
CA THR A 85 17.78 46.23 3.17
C THR A 85 16.34 46.32 3.64
N GLY A 86 15.39 46.01 2.76
CA GLY A 86 13.98 46.03 3.09
C GLY A 86 13.62 45.02 4.19
N PHE A 87 14.25 43.86 4.23
CA PHE A 87 14.06 42.89 5.30
C PHE A 87 14.58 43.40 6.66
N ILE A 88 15.82 43.90 6.71
CA ILE A 88 16.43 44.47 7.93
C ILE A 88 15.59 45.65 8.47
N GLU A 89 15.10 46.51 7.59
CA GLU A 89 14.25 47.66 7.94
C GLU A 89 12.79 47.28 8.25
N GLY A 90 12.41 46.01 8.03
CA GLY A 90 11.08 45.47 8.33
C GLY A 90 10.00 45.79 7.28
N THR A 91 10.37 46.30 6.11
CA THR A 91 9.46 46.51 4.96
C THR A 91 9.19 45.23 4.18
N LYS A 92 10.09 44.25 4.25
CA LYS A 92 9.86 42.86 3.83
C LYS A 92 9.82 41.94 5.06
N LYS A 93 9.07 40.84 4.98
CA LYS A 93 8.96 39.80 6.01
C LYS A 93 9.10 38.42 5.37
N ILE A 94 9.55 37.45 6.16
CA ILE A 94 9.56 36.05 5.74
C ILE A 94 8.09 35.58 5.68
N PRO A 95 7.67 34.85 4.62
CA PRO A 95 6.34 34.24 4.58
C PRO A 95 6.06 33.39 5.82
N ALA A 96 4.81 33.35 6.28
CA ALA A 96 4.45 32.60 7.48
C ALA A 96 4.79 31.10 7.35
N ASP A 97 4.56 30.55 6.15
CA ASP A 97 4.72 29.16 5.77
C ASP A 97 6.20 28.75 5.54
N ALA A 98 7.13 29.70 5.57
CA ALA A 98 8.57 29.46 5.43
C ALA A 98 9.24 29.28 6.80
N ASP A 99 10.06 28.25 6.98
CA ASP A 99 10.79 28.01 8.23
C ASP A 99 12.24 28.51 8.16
N VAL A 100 12.82 28.45 6.96
CA VAL A 100 14.19 28.82 6.68
C VAL A 100 14.24 29.95 5.65
N VAL A 101 15.10 30.93 5.86
CA VAL A 101 15.48 31.92 4.85
C VAL A 101 16.85 31.59 4.30
N ARG A 102 16.99 31.55 2.99
CA ARG A 102 18.25 31.30 2.32
C ARG A 102 18.93 32.61 1.96
N LEU A 103 20.18 32.73 2.36
CA LEU A 103 20.99 33.91 2.16
C LEU A 103 22.28 33.56 1.43
N GLN A 104 22.41 34.07 0.20
CA GLN A 104 23.67 34.10 -0.52
C GLN A 104 24.52 35.26 -0.01
N ILE A 105 25.74 34.95 0.45
CA ILE A 105 26.70 35.93 0.96
C ILE A 105 28.11 35.60 0.44
N ALA A 106 28.77 36.59 -0.16
CA ALA A 106 30.12 36.45 -0.68
C ALA A 106 31.18 36.61 0.40
N TRP A 107 32.34 35.98 0.22
CA TRP A 107 33.52 36.21 1.06
C TRP A 107 33.85 37.72 1.13
N ALA A 108 33.76 38.42 -0.01
CA ALA A 108 34.00 39.86 -0.06
C ALA A 108 33.01 40.71 0.77
N ASP A 109 31.81 40.21 1.06
CA ASP A 109 30.81 40.95 1.84
C ASP A 109 31.14 41.00 3.33
N PHE A 110 31.78 39.97 3.88
CA PHE A 110 32.17 39.93 5.29
C PHE A 110 33.67 40.10 5.52
N GLU A 111 34.52 39.98 4.49
CA GLU A 111 35.95 40.31 4.52
C GLU A 111 36.36 41.25 3.35
N PRO A 112 35.97 42.53 3.38
CA PRO A 112 36.23 43.48 2.28
C PRO A 112 37.71 43.81 2.05
N ASP A 113 38.59 43.60 3.03
CA ASP A 113 40.05 43.75 2.89
C ASP A 113 40.79 42.65 3.69
N ASP A 114 42.05 42.37 3.36
CA ASP A 114 42.86 41.28 3.97
C ASP A 114 42.88 41.36 5.51
N GLY A 115 42.14 40.47 6.18
CA GLY A 115 42.03 40.41 7.63
C GLY A 115 41.10 41.46 8.26
N VAL A 116 40.30 42.16 7.47
CA VAL A 116 39.32 43.16 7.93
C VAL A 116 37.92 42.61 7.77
N PHE A 117 37.27 42.27 8.88
CA PHE A 117 35.93 41.68 8.90
C PHE A 117 34.84 42.70 9.26
N VAL A 118 33.67 42.58 8.63
CA VAL A 118 32.49 43.44 8.88
C VAL A 118 31.25 42.60 9.18
N TRP A 119 30.54 42.91 10.28
CA TRP A 119 29.44 42.07 10.79
C TRP A 119 28.11 42.81 10.99
N ASP A 120 28.12 44.13 11.22
CA ASP A 120 26.93 44.88 11.67
C ASP A 120 25.66 44.64 10.84
N ARG A 121 25.78 44.60 9.51
CA ARG A 121 24.65 44.36 8.61
C ARG A 121 24.13 42.92 8.69
N LEU A 122 25.04 41.95 8.84
CA LEU A 122 24.69 40.53 8.98
C LEU A 122 24.10 40.25 10.37
N ASP A 123 24.63 40.86 11.42
CA ASP A 123 24.07 40.81 12.77
C ASP A 123 22.65 41.39 12.81
N ALA A 124 22.40 42.51 12.09
CA ALA A 124 21.07 43.09 11.97
C ALA A 124 20.10 42.18 11.21
N PHE A 125 20.58 41.50 10.16
CA PHE A 125 19.82 40.49 9.44
C PHE A 125 19.45 39.31 10.35
N MET A 126 20.43 38.73 11.06
CA MET A 126 20.23 37.59 11.97
C MET A 126 19.27 37.92 13.10
N LYS A 127 19.38 39.11 13.69
CA LYS A 127 18.44 39.60 14.70
C LYS A 127 16.99 39.58 14.17
N ARG A 128 16.79 39.98 12.91
CA ARG A 128 15.46 40.05 12.29
C ARG A 128 14.87 38.68 11.96
N VAL A 129 15.73 37.72 11.61
CA VAL A 129 15.37 36.30 11.45
C VAL A 129 14.89 35.73 12.79
N GLY A 130 15.65 35.93 13.86
CA GLY A 130 15.30 35.46 15.21
C GLY A 130 14.03 36.11 15.77
N GLU A 131 13.80 37.40 15.51
CA GLU A 131 12.54 38.10 15.89
C GLU A 131 11.28 37.50 15.24
N GLN A 132 11.43 36.82 14.11
CA GLN A 132 10.34 36.12 13.41
C GLN A 132 10.27 34.62 13.75
N GLY A 133 11.16 34.13 14.62
CA GLY A 133 11.20 32.72 15.03
C GLY A 133 11.62 31.76 13.91
N LYS A 134 12.36 32.26 12.91
CA LYS A 134 12.82 31.50 11.74
C LYS A 134 14.33 31.24 11.82
N THR A 135 14.87 30.44 10.90
CA THR A 135 16.31 30.15 10.80
C THR A 135 16.87 30.54 9.43
N VAL A 136 18.20 30.62 9.29
CA VAL A 136 18.89 30.94 8.03
C VAL A 136 19.69 29.76 7.48
N GLU A 137 19.63 29.57 6.17
CA GLU A 137 20.61 28.83 5.38
C GLU A 137 21.64 29.83 4.85
N PHE A 138 22.91 29.67 5.21
CA PHE A 138 23.99 30.49 4.68
C PHE A 138 24.64 29.83 3.46
N GLN A 139 24.42 30.40 2.28
CA GLN A 139 25.14 30.05 1.07
C GLN A 139 26.45 30.85 0.99
N LEU A 140 27.51 30.33 1.62
CA LEU A 140 28.83 30.98 1.70
C LEU A 140 29.58 30.88 0.38
N LEU A 141 29.49 31.92 -0.44
CA LEU A 141 30.11 32.00 -1.77
C LEU A 141 31.61 32.33 -1.66
N MET A 142 32.49 31.32 -1.69
CA MET A 142 33.92 31.46 -1.32
C MET A 142 34.95 31.26 -2.45
N SER A 143 34.60 30.56 -3.54
CA SER A 143 35.60 29.93 -4.44
C SER A 143 35.99 30.73 -5.68
N GLU A 144 35.04 31.12 -6.53
CA GLU A 144 35.33 31.66 -7.86
C GLU A 144 34.21 32.56 -8.37
N ALA A 145 34.55 33.56 -9.19
CA ALA A 145 33.62 34.58 -9.65
C ALA A 145 33.50 34.62 -11.18
N PRO A 146 32.30 34.78 -11.76
CA PRO A 146 32.14 35.00 -13.20
C PRO A 146 32.87 36.29 -13.63
N ASP A 147 33.44 36.28 -14.85
CA ASP A 147 34.14 37.42 -15.45
C ASP A 147 33.15 38.57 -15.67
N TYR A 148 33.49 39.76 -15.17
CA TYR A 148 32.71 40.98 -15.25
C TYR A 148 32.35 41.41 -16.69
N ARG A 149 32.94 40.78 -17.71
CA ARG A 149 32.78 41.13 -19.13
C ARG A 149 31.64 40.42 -19.85
N ASN A 150 31.14 39.27 -19.37
CA ASN A 150 30.22 38.43 -20.16
C ASN A 150 28.92 38.07 -19.41
N ASP A 151 27.92 38.91 -19.65
CA ASP A 151 26.52 38.86 -19.21
C ASP A 151 26.27 39.25 -17.72
N PRO A 152 25.94 40.54 -17.46
CA PRO A 152 25.56 40.99 -16.12
C PRO A 152 24.25 40.35 -15.60
N GLY A 153 23.54 39.58 -16.41
CA GLY A 153 22.20 39.06 -16.11
C GLY A 153 22.09 37.83 -15.22
N VAL A 154 23.17 37.10 -14.93
CA VAL A 154 23.06 35.79 -14.24
C VAL A 154 23.54 35.85 -12.78
N PHE A 155 24.74 36.37 -12.47
CA PHE A 155 25.17 36.56 -11.07
C PHE A 155 26.19 37.71 -10.91
N PRO A 156 26.00 38.61 -9.94
CA PRO A 156 26.79 39.84 -9.82
C PRO A 156 27.89 39.86 -8.77
N TYR A 157 28.19 38.71 -8.16
CA TYR A 157 29.02 38.66 -6.97
C TYR A 157 30.51 38.59 -7.31
N GLU A 158 31.34 39.38 -6.62
CA GLU A 158 32.76 39.05 -6.44
C GLU A 158 32.83 38.02 -5.31
N TYR A 159 32.94 36.74 -5.65
CA TYR A 159 32.89 35.62 -4.71
C TYR A 159 34.11 35.68 -3.76
N PRO A 160 35.36 35.40 -4.22
CA PRO A 160 36.54 35.81 -3.48
C PRO A 160 36.78 37.32 -3.59
N PRO A 161 37.21 37.98 -2.51
CA PRO A 161 37.52 39.39 -2.54
C PRO A 161 38.72 39.69 -3.44
N ALA A 162 38.67 40.83 -4.15
CA ALA A 162 39.75 41.25 -5.06
C ALA A 162 41.15 41.26 -4.41
N TRP A 163 41.23 41.60 -3.11
CA TRP A 163 42.49 41.61 -2.36
C TRP A 163 43.18 40.24 -2.30
N LEU A 164 42.45 39.14 -2.41
CA LEU A 164 43.02 37.79 -2.43
C LEU A 164 44.01 37.61 -3.59
N PHE A 165 43.68 38.18 -4.75
CA PHE A 165 44.52 38.14 -5.94
C PHE A 165 45.49 39.32 -5.96
N ASP A 166 44.98 40.53 -5.72
CA ASP A 166 45.72 41.77 -5.96
C ASP A 166 46.73 42.08 -4.85
N LYS A 167 46.45 41.68 -3.60
CA LYS A 167 47.31 41.91 -2.43
C LYS A 167 47.97 40.64 -1.91
N ALA A 168 47.21 39.56 -1.71
CA ALA A 168 47.73 38.31 -1.19
C ALA A 168 48.45 37.47 -2.26
N GLY A 169 48.29 37.81 -3.55
CA GLY A 169 49.05 37.21 -4.64
C GLY A 169 48.67 35.76 -4.95
N VAL A 170 47.44 35.35 -4.62
CA VAL A 170 46.94 34.03 -4.98
C VAL A 170 46.89 33.90 -6.52
N PRO A 171 47.55 32.90 -7.13
CA PRO A 171 47.44 32.69 -8.56
C PRO A 171 46.03 32.24 -8.93
N PHE A 172 45.57 32.60 -10.12
CA PHE A 172 44.25 32.25 -10.65
C PHE A 172 44.35 31.86 -12.13
N ARG A 173 43.30 31.19 -12.62
CA ARG A 173 43.05 30.96 -14.05
C ARG A 173 41.70 31.57 -14.45
N MET A 174 41.54 31.85 -15.74
CA MET A 174 40.24 32.12 -16.34
C MET A 174 39.73 30.81 -16.96
N ALA A 175 38.69 30.23 -16.39
CA ALA A 175 38.08 28.98 -16.87
C ALA A 175 36.84 29.29 -17.72
N PRO A 176 36.64 28.66 -18.89
CA PRO A 176 35.48 28.91 -19.74
C PRO A 176 34.22 28.19 -19.21
N TYR A 177 33.12 28.93 -19.05
CA TYR A 177 31.80 28.39 -18.70
C TYR A 177 30.77 28.87 -19.71
N ASN A 178 30.21 27.95 -20.51
CA ASN A 178 29.32 28.27 -21.63
C ASN A 178 29.88 29.42 -22.49
N ASP A 179 29.18 30.57 -22.56
CA ASP A 179 29.59 31.75 -23.34
C ASP A 179 30.46 32.75 -22.56
N TYR A 180 30.88 32.43 -21.33
CA TYR A 180 31.65 33.33 -20.45
C TYR A 180 32.85 32.64 -19.78
N PHE A 181 33.56 33.38 -18.93
CA PHE A 181 34.70 32.86 -18.16
C PHE A 181 34.48 33.05 -16.66
N SER A 182 35.01 32.17 -15.82
CA SER A 182 35.08 32.27 -14.37
C SER A 182 36.53 32.49 -13.92
N LYS A 183 36.76 33.46 -13.02
CA LYS A 183 38.06 33.70 -12.37
C LYS A 183 38.20 32.74 -11.18
N GLN A 184 38.99 31.71 -11.38
CA GLN A 184 39.18 30.61 -10.41
C GLN A 184 40.55 30.70 -9.73
N PRO A 185 40.64 30.71 -8.39
CA PRO A 185 41.91 30.56 -7.70
C PRO A 185 42.51 29.19 -7.99
N ILE A 186 43.83 29.10 -7.93
CA ILE A 186 44.49 27.81 -7.91
C ILE A 186 44.27 27.18 -6.53
N TYR A 187 43.28 26.30 -6.42
CA TYR A 187 42.80 25.72 -5.16
C TYR A 187 43.87 25.03 -4.30
N TYR A 188 44.88 24.41 -4.94
CA TYR A 188 45.99 23.76 -4.23
C TYR A 188 47.09 24.75 -3.79
N ASN A 189 46.90 26.05 -3.99
CA ASN A 189 47.84 27.06 -3.52
C ASN A 189 47.72 27.23 -1.99
N PRO A 190 48.84 27.16 -1.23
CA PRO A 190 48.79 27.25 0.22
C PRO A 190 48.31 28.61 0.74
N ILE A 191 48.51 29.71 -0.01
CA ILE A 191 47.98 31.04 0.36
C ILE A 191 46.46 31.04 0.25
N TYR A 192 45.88 30.42 -0.79
CA TYR A 192 44.43 30.29 -0.91
C TYR A 192 43.84 29.53 0.28
N LEU A 193 44.37 28.33 0.59
CA LEU A 193 43.86 27.50 1.68
C LEU A 193 43.98 28.18 3.05
N ASP A 194 45.08 28.87 3.31
CA ASP A 194 45.27 29.63 4.56
C ASP A 194 44.28 30.79 4.69
N ARG A 195 44.08 31.56 3.60
CA ARG A 195 43.13 32.68 3.60
C ARG A 195 41.67 32.22 3.67
N LEU A 196 41.33 31.15 2.96
CA LEU A 196 40.02 30.49 3.07
C LEU A 196 39.76 30.05 4.51
N LYS A 197 40.73 29.37 5.14
CA LYS A 197 40.61 28.94 6.54
C LYS A 197 40.34 30.12 7.46
N ARG A 198 41.12 31.19 7.36
CA ARG A 198 40.94 32.38 8.20
C ARG A 198 39.53 32.99 8.05
N ALA A 199 39.02 33.05 6.83
CA ALA A 199 37.69 33.60 6.56
C ALA A 199 36.57 32.73 7.15
N VAL A 200 36.66 31.41 6.94
CA VAL A 200 35.70 30.44 7.48
C VAL A 200 35.75 30.42 9.01
N ASP A 201 36.94 30.38 9.61
CA ASP A 201 37.14 30.46 11.07
C ASP A 201 36.51 31.73 11.65
N ALA A 202 36.67 32.88 10.99
CA ALA A 202 36.12 34.15 11.45
C ALA A 202 34.58 34.18 11.39
N PHE A 203 34.00 33.61 10.34
CA PHE A 203 32.54 33.47 10.21
C PHE A 203 31.98 32.51 11.26
N ALA A 204 32.58 31.32 11.40
CA ALA A 204 32.15 30.32 12.37
C ALA A 204 32.32 30.80 13.81
N GLY A 205 33.43 31.48 14.13
CA GLY A 205 33.64 32.09 15.45
C GLY A 205 32.56 33.11 15.85
N ARG A 206 31.77 33.60 14.89
CA ARG A 206 30.63 34.49 15.13
C ARG A 206 29.27 33.79 15.19
N TYR A 207 29.04 32.75 14.38
CA TYR A 207 27.71 32.16 14.13
C TYR A 207 27.58 30.65 14.37
N ASP A 208 28.67 29.92 14.59
CA ASP A 208 28.59 28.49 14.90
C ASP A 208 27.86 28.25 16.24
N GLY A 209 26.85 27.36 16.21
CA GLY A 209 25.96 27.10 17.35
C GLY A 209 24.88 28.16 17.61
N ASP A 210 24.75 29.19 16.75
CA ASP A 210 23.64 30.14 16.84
C ASP A 210 22.31 29.44 16.47
N PRO A 211 21.28 29.47 17.33
CA PRO A 211 20.01 28.78 17.07
C PRO A 211 19.21 29.37 15.90
N GLY A 212 19.58 30.55 15.40
CA GLY A 212 19.05 31.15 14.19
C GLY A 212 19.68 30.59 12.92
N VAL A 213 20.72 29.75 12.99
CA VAL A 213 21.37 29.13 11.84
C VAL A 213 20.84 27.71 11.66
N ALA A 214 20.20 27.45 10.51
CA ALA A 214 19.82 26.10 10.12
C ALA A 214 21.06 25.32 9.67
N TRP A 215 21.82 25.87 8.73
CA TRP A 215 23.08 25.30 8.24
C TRP A 215 23.87 26.30 7.40
N VAL A 216 25.09 25.88 7.05
CA VAL A 216 26.03 26.58 6.19
C VAL A 216 26.37 25.71 4.99
N ASP A 217 26.16 26.20 3.78
CA ASP A 217 26.59 25.51 2.57
C ASP A 217 28.10 25.65 2.34
N LEU A 218 28.71 24.54 1.96
CA LEU A 218 30.09 24.43 1.52
C LEU A 218 30.25 24.86 0.04
N ARG A 219 30.46 26.16 -0.22
CA ARG A 219 30.70 26.67 -1.59
C ARG A 219 32.13 27.22 -1.79
N ALA A 220 33.11 26.41 -1.38
CA ALA A 220 34.54 26.72 -1.43
C ALA A 220 35.32 26.01 -2.56
N PHE A 221 34.62 25.30 -3.45
CA PHE A 221 35.21 24.68 -4.64
C PHE A 221 34.20 24.63 -5.80
N SER A 222 34.65 24.93 -7.03
CA SER A 222 33.82 25.05 -8.24
C SER A 222 32.87 26.25 -8.25
N LEU A 223 32.41 26.66 -9.44
CA LEU A 223 31.38 27.68 -9.62
C LEU A 223 30.11 27.20 -8.91
N PHE A 224 29.47 28.10 -8.16
CA PHE A 224 28.29 27.83 -7.32
C PHE A 224 28.47 26.87 -6.14
N GLY A 225 29.63 26.19 -6.03
CA GLY A 225 29.88 25.23 -4.97
C GLY A 225 29.34 23.84 -5.24
N GLU A 226 29.17 23.42 -6.50
CA GLU A 226 28.47 22.18 -6.88
C GLU A 226 29.29 20.89 -6.69
N TRP A 227 30.61 20.98 -6.53
CA TRP A 227 31.55 19.84 -6.42
C TRP A 227 31.51 18.81 -7.58
N SER A 228 30.53 18.85 -8.50
CA SER A 228 30.56 18.33 -9.88
C SER A 228 30.80 19.46 -10.85
N GLY A 229 31.50 19.19 -11.95
CA GLY A 229 31.57 20.13 -13.06
C GLY A 229 30.60 19.75 -14.16
N TRP A 230 29.58 20.56 -14.42
CA TRP A 230 28.92 20.56 -15.73
C TRP A 230 29.80 21.15 -16.84
N ASN A 231 30.98 21.71 -16.53
CA ASN A 231 32.05 22.00 -17.51
C ASN A 231 33.43 22.37 -16.89
N ASP A 232 33.54 22.78 -15.62
CA ASP A 232 34.79 23.40 -15.10
C ASP A 232 35.60 22.60 -14.05
N ALA A 233 34.95 21.91 -13.10
CA ALA A 233 35.67 21.11 -12.10
C ALA A 233 36.34 19.87 -12.71
N MET A 234 35.69 19.24 -13.70
CA MET A 234 36.27 18.13 -14.50
C MET A 234 37.52 18.58 -15.28
N ASN A 235 37.61 19.87 -15.63
CA ASN A 235 38.70 20.44 -16.40
C ASN A 235 39.68 21.27 -15.55
N PHE A 236 39.59 21.20 -14.21
CA PHE A 236 40.56 21.88 -13.33
C PHE A 236 41.95 21.23 -13.46
N PRO A 237 43.04 22.02 -13.64
CA PRO A 237 44.34 21.48 -14.02
C PRO A 237 45.09 21.05 -12.76
N TRP A 238 44.70 19.90 -12.22
CA TRP A 238 45.37 19.29 -11.08
C TRP A 238 46.79 18.82 -11.48
N PRO A 239 47.83 19.10 -10.66
CA PRO A 239 49.19 18.63 -10.95
C PRO A 239 49.30 17.11 -10.97
N ASP A 240 48.61 16.46 -10.03
CA ASP A 240 48.48 15.01 -9.90
C ASP A 240 47.27 14.66 -9.02
N ASN A 241 46.92 13.37 -8.98
CA ASN A 241 45.79 12.87 -8.20
C ASN A 241 45.97 13.06 -6.69
N ALA A 242 47.19 12.97 -6.16
CA ALA A 242 47.44 13.10 -4.72
C ALA A 242 47.22 14.55 -4.24
N THR A 243 47.65 15.53 -5.03
CA THR A 243 47.44 16.96 -4.81
C THR A 243 45.96 17.29 -4.84
N ARG A 244 45.22 16.74 -5.81
CA ARG A 244 43.75 16.86 -5.88
C ARG A 244 43.07 16.37 -4.61
N VAL A 245 43.31 15.11 -4.27
CA VAL A 245 42.76 14.40 -3.10
C VAL A 245 43.03 15.18 -1.81
N SER A 246 44.30 15.53 -1.56
CA SER A 246 44.68 16.30 -0.36
C SER A 246 44.11 17.71 -0.30
N THR A 247 43.99 18.42 -1.44
CA THR A 247 43.41 19.78 -1.48
C THR A 247 41.92 19.77 -1.16
N LEU A 248 41.15 18.86 -1.75
CA LEU A 248 39.71 18.75 -1.49
C LEU A 248 39.45 18.34 -0.04
N GLN A 249 40.21 17.38 0.49
CA GLN A 249 40.18 17.04 1.91
C GLN A 249 40.53 18.23 2.81
N ALA A 250 41.48 19.08 2.42
CA ALA A 250 41.83 20.27 3.18
C ALA A 250 40.67 21.28 3.21
N ILE A 251 39.97 21.50 2.08
CA ILE A 251 38.80 22.37 2.03
C ILE A 251 37.67 21.85 2.93
N LEU A 252 37.38 20.55 2.85
CA LEU A 252 36.39 19.91 3.72
C LEU A 252 36.77 20.07 5.20
N LYS A 253 38.04 19.79 5.53
CA LYS A 253 38.57 19.91 6.88
C LYS A 253 38.50 21.34 7.42
N ILE A 254 38.67 22.37 6.58
CA ILE A 254 38.53 23.77 6.99
C ILE A 254 37.12 24.04 7.56
N TYR A 255 36.08 23.49 6.92
CA TYR A 255 34.70 23.67 7.40
C TYR A 255 34.41 22.80 8.62
N ASP A 256 34.88 21.55 8.63
CA ASP A 256 34.73 20.62 9.76
C ASP A 256 35.37 21.16 11.04
N ASP A 257 36.59 21.70 10.94
CA ASP A 257 37.29 22.31 12.06
C ASP A 257 36.61 23.61 12.56
N ALA A 258 35.83 24.28 11.72
CA ALA A 258 35.22 25.57 12.02
C ALA A 258 33.79 25.43 12.56
N PHE A 259 32.99 24.51 12.03
CA PHE A 259 31.57 24.31 12.36
C PHE A 259 31.35 22.98 13.08
N ASP A 260 31.58 22.96 14.40
CA ASP A 260 31.39 21.76 15.23
C ASP A 260 30.01 21.72 15.94
N LYS A 261 29.18 22.77 15.78
CA LYS A 261 27.82 22.85 16.35
C LYS A 261 26.73 23.15 15.33
N SER A 262 27.06 23.84 14.25
CA SER A 262 26.14 24.10 13.13
C SER A 262 26.30 23.07 12.03
N MET A 263 25.20 22.76 11.32
CA MET A 263 25.25 21.83 10.21
C MET A 263 25.99 22.42 9.00
N VAL A 264 26.81 21.63 8.33
CA VAL A 264 27.42 21.97 7.03
C VAL A 264 26.75 21.15 5.92
N MET A 265 26.30 21.81 4.85
CA MET A 265 25.70 21.15 3.68
C MET A 265 26.68 21.10 2.51
N MET A 266 26.93 19.90 2.00
CA MET A 266 27.70 19.68 0.78
C MET A 266 26.74 19.52 -0.42
N GLN A 267 26.98 20.24 -1.51
CA GLN A 267 26.11 20.22 -2.69
C GLN A 267 26.38 19.02 -3.61
N ASN A 268 25.31 18.34 -4.04
CA ASN A 268 25.32 17.14 -4.87
C ASN A 268 25.82 17.43 -6.28
N ALA A 269 26.66 16.52 -6.73
CA ALA A 269 27.49 16.65 -7.90
C ALA A 269 26.85 15.89 -9.08
N GLY A 270 25.95 16.54 -9.83
CA GLY A 270 25.15 15.95 -10.91
C GLY A 270 25.86 15.74 -12.26
N ALA A 271 27.02 15.08 -12.32
CA ALA A 271 27.81 14.94 -13.56
C ALA A 271 27.45 13.72 -14.45
N GLU A 272 27.45 13.89 -15.79
CA GLU A 272 27.52 12.77 -16.75
C GLU A 272 28.94 12.22 -16.89
N VAL A 273 29.04 10.89 -17.00
CA VAL A 273 30.29 10.19 -17.28
C VAL A 273 30.47 10.04 -18.81
N ASN A 274 31.60 10.52 -19.35
CA ASN A 274 31.96 10.21 -20.73
C ASN A 274 32.47 8.76 -20.84
N LYS A 275 31.62 7.83 -21.27
CA LYS A 275 31.91 6.39 -21.42
C LYS A 275 33.15 6.01 -22.25
N ASN A 276 33.75 6.95 -22.98
CA ASN A 276 34.91 6.71 -23.84
C ASN A 276 36.22 7.29 -23.27
N ASP A 277 36.18 7.92 -22.10
CA ASP A 277 37.39 8.39 -21.41
C ASP A 277 38.06 7.18 -20.72
N PRO A 278 39.36 6.88 -20.96
CA PRO A 278 40.06 5.80 -20.26
C PRO A 278 40.13 5.99 -18.73
N ASP A 279 39.87 7.20 -18.23
CA ASP A 279 39.74 7.55 -16.82
C ASP A 279 38.27 7.87 -16.42
N ALA A 280 37.29 7.57 -17.30
CA ALA A 280 35.85 7.82 -17.11
C ALA A 280 35.29 7.27 -15.79
N ASP A 281 35.66 6.03 -15.46
CA ASP A 281 35.34 5.32 -14.20
C ASP A 281 35.92 6.01 -12.95
N THR A 282 36.53 7.20 -13.06
CA THR A 282 37.33 7.75 -11.96
C THR A 282 37.28 9.24 -11.73
N GLN A 283 36.66 10.07 -12.58
CA GLN A 283 36.66 11.52 -12.31
C GLN A 283 35.38 11.99 -11.63
N ALA A 284 34.23 11.89 -12.29
CA ALA A 284 32.94 12.28 -11.70
C ALA A 284 32.58 11.38 -10.51
N GLU A 285 32.76 10.06 -10.65
CA GLU A 285 32.62 9.09 -9.55
C GLU A 285 33.49 9.45 -8.34
N ARG A 286 34.75 9.87 -8.54
CA ARG A 286 35.61 10.20 -7.40
C ARG A 286 35.30 11.55 -6.77
N PHE A 287 34.96 12.60 -7.51
CA PHE A 287 34.69 13.91 -6.88
C PHE A 287 33.49 13.83 -5.92
N SER A 288 32.42 13.16 -6.34
CA SER A 288 31.24 12.92 -5.53
C SER A 288 31.54 11.88 -4.45
N VAL A 289 31.90 10.64 -4.81
CA VAL A 289 32.03 9.54 -3.84
C VAL A 289 33.11 9.80 -2.79
N TYR A 290 34.29 10.31 -3.15
CA TYR A 290 35.35 10.56 -2.16
C TYR A 290 35.06 11.77 -1.25
N GLY A 291 34.52 12.84 -1.83
CA GLY A 291 34.12 14.02 -1.07
C GLY A 291 33.02 13.68 -0.07
N TYR A 292 32.00 12.94 -0.53
CA TYR A 292 30.90 12.46 0.30
C TYR A 292 31.31 11.40 1.31
N ASP A 293 32.11 10.40 0.94
CA ASP A 293 32.65 9.40 1.88
C ASP A 293 33.44 10.09 2.99
N LYS A 294 34.22 11.14 2.63
CA LYS A 294 34.94 11.91 3.64
C LYS A 294 34.00 12.76 4.48
N ALA A 295 33.04 13.46 3.87
CA ALA A 295 32.04 14.25 4.57
C ALA A 295 31.20 13.39 5.54
N ALA A 296 30.92 12.14 5.17
CA ALA A 296 30.19 11.16 5.99
C ALA A 296 30.94 10.73 7.24
N THR A 297 32.24 11.02 7.32
CA THR A 297 33.00 10.82 8.56
C THR A 297 32.90 11.98 9.54
N PHE A 298 32.32 13.11 9.15
CA PHE A 298 32.21 14.30 9.99
C PHE A 298 30.87 14.36 10.71
N GLU A 299 30.90 14.83 11.94
CA GLU A 299 29.70 15.11 12.72
C GLU A 299 29.10 16.44 12.25
N ASN A 300 27.78 16.53 12.17
CA ASN A 300 27.04 17.72 11.71
C ASN A 300 27.12 18.04 10.20
N TRP A 301 27.18 17.02 9.33
CA TRP A 301 27.18 17.22 7.88
C TRP A 301 25.92 16.66 7.22
N GLY A 302 25.52 17.30 6.12
CA GLY A 302 24.40 16.91 5.29
C GLY A 302 24.66 17.13 3.80
N VAL A 303 23.69 16.75 2.98
CA VAL A 303 23.77 16.88 1.51
C VAL A 303 22.65 17.77 1.01
N ARG A 304 22.96 18.69 0.09
CA ARG A 304 21.96 19.46 -0.66
C ARG A 304 21.96 19.02 -2.12
N SER A 305 20.80 18.83 -2.74
CA SER A 305 20.69 18.38 -4.13
C SER A 305 19.75 19.26 -4.96
N ASP A 306 20.25 19.82 -6.05
CA ASP A 306 19.52 20.66 -7.00
C ASP A 306 18.72 19.83 -8.03
N THR A 307 18.95 18.51 -8.07
CA THR A 307 18.43 17.62 -9.11
C THR A 307 17.08 16.97 -8.76
N VAL A 308 16.57 17.16 -7.53
CA VAL A 308 15.34 16.51 -7.06
C VAL A 308 14.13 16.95 -7.90
N ASN A 309 14.10 18.21 -8.34
CA ASN A 309 13.05 18.77 -9.18
C ASN A 309 13.21 18.51 -10.68
N ALA A 310 14.41 18.17 -11.16
CA ALA A 310 14.71 18.14 -12.59
C ALA A 310 14.07 16.98 -13.39
N GLY A 311 13.45 16.00 -12.73
CA GLY A 311 12.42 15.12 -13.31
C GLY A 311 12.72 14.35 -14.61
N PHE A 312 13.95 14.32 -15.12
CA PHE A 312 14.34 13.64 -16.36
C PHE A 312 15.35 12.51 -16.08
N VAL A 313 15.48 11.57 -17.03
CA VAL A 313 16.26 10.30 -17.21
C VAL A 313 17.53 10.04 -16.35
N TRP A 314 18.03 11.02 -15.61
CA TRP A 314 19.10 10.96 -14.62
C TRP A 314 18.81 10.06 -13.42
N HIS A 315 17.56 9.63 -13.23
CA HIS A 315 17.17 8.63 -12.23
C HIS A 315 17.01 7.22 -12.81
N ASN A 316 17.40 6.97 -14.06
CA ASN A 316 17.43 5.59 -14.52
C ASN A 316 18.28 4.79 -13.54
N TYR A 317 17.63 3.80 -12.92
CA TYR A 317 18.17 2.81 -12.01
C TYR A 317 19.25 1.93 -12.66
N SER A 318 19.70 2.28 -13.86
CA SER A 318 20.96 1.83 -14.40
C SER A 318 22.09 2.38 -13.53
N ASP A 319 23.03 1.49 -13.25
CA ASP A 319 24.45 1.63 -12.95
C ASP A 319 25.22 2.86 -13.51
N THR A 320 24.57 3.76 -14.23
CA THR A 320 25.15 4.91 -14.92
C THR A 320 24.82 6.27 -14.30
N SER A 321 23.94 6.38 -13.29
CA SER A 321 23.62 7.66 -12.63
C SER A 321 24.12 7.71 -11.18
N GLN A 322 24.86 8.78 -10.84
CA GLN A 322 25.54 8.96 -9.54
C GLN A 322 24.59 9.34 -8.38
N ALA A 323 23.42 9.91 -8.68
CA ALA A 323 22.50 10.44 -7.67
C ALA A 323 21.78 9.34 -6.84
N PRO A 324 21.28 8.22 -7.43
CA PRO A 324 20.68 7.14 -6.65
C PRO A 324 21.66 6.44 -5.70
N TYR A 325 22.93 6.27 -6.08
CA TYR A 325 23.94 5.63 -5.22
C TYR A 325 24.23 6.44 -3.95
N VAL A 326 24.53 7.75 -4.10
CA VAL A 326 24.78 8.66 -2.97
C VAL A 326 23.56 8.73 -2.06
N ASN A 327 22.36 8.79 -2.64
CA ASN A 327 21.12 8.82 -1.87
C ASN A 327 20.91 7.55 -1.04
N ARG A 328 21.01 6.35 -1.64
CA ARG A 328 20.77 5.08 -0.94
C ARG A 328 21.72 4.88 0.23
N ARG A 329 23.00 5.22 0.03
CA ARG A 329 24.05 5.08 1.04
C ARG A 329 23.91 6.09 2.19
N LEU A 330 23.70 7.37 1.87
CA LEU A 330 23.81 8.45 2.85
C LEU A 330 22.49 8.89 3.50
N ARG A 331 21.33 8.56 2.95
CA ARG A 331 20.03 9.02 3.51
C ARG A 331 19.72 8.55 4.94
N ARG A 332 20.43 7.54 5.47
CA ARG A 332 20.36 7.14 6.89
C ARG A 332 21.47 7.74 7.76
N ASP A 333 22.47 8.37 7.15
CA ASP A 333 23.64 8.90 7.84
C ASP A 333 23.74 10.43 7.80
N MET A 334 23.05 11.07 6.85
CA MET A 334 23.08 12.51 6.60
C MET A 334 21.70 13.04 6.26
N ILE A 335 21.36 14.21 6.80
CA ILE A 335 20.13 14.90 6.38
C ILE A 335 20.27 15.36 4.93
N GLN A 336 19.16 15.25 4.20
CA GLN A 336 19.10 15.64 2.79
C GLN A 336 18.23 16.88 2.59
N VAL A 337 18.75 17.86 1.88
CA VAL A 337 18.05 19.09 1.52
C VAL A 337 17.83 19.08 0.02
N SER A 338 16.59 19.22 -0.40
CA SER A 338 16.25 19.29 -1.82
C SER A 338 16.08 20.73 -2.27
N GLU A 339 16.63 21.04 -3.44
CA GLU A 339 16.47 22.31 -4.11
C GLU A 339 15.90 22.13 -5.52
N GLY A 340 15.05 23.09 -5.91
CA GLY A 340 14.35 23.04 -7.20
C GLY A 340 14.89 23.90 -8.34
N SER A 341 14.17 23.89 -9.47
CA SER A 341 14.34 24.89 -10.54
C SER A 341 13.46 26.11 -10.23
N ASN A 342 13.55 27.17 -11.04
CA ASN A 342 12.63 28.31 -10.93
C ASN A 342 11.18 27.81 -10.99
N TRP A 343 10.32 28.36 -10.12
CA TRP A 343 8.91 27.95 -10.01
C TRP A 343 8.10 28.14 -11.31
N ASP A 344 8.52 29.05 -12.19
CA ASP A 344 7.89 29.36 -13.47
C ASP A 344 8.42 28.54 -14.66
N ASN A 345 9.31 27.56 -14.42
CA ASN A 345 9.91 26.75 -15.48
C ASN A 345 8.90 25.75 -16.10
N PRO A 346 8.48 25.93 -17.37
CA PRO A 346 7.46 25.11 -18.03
C PRO A 346 7.88 23.67 -18.26
N THR A 347 9.18 23.37 -18.27
CA THR A 347 9.70 22.04 -18.64
C THR A 347 9.81 21.11 -17.44
N ILE A 348 9.98 21.67 -16.24
CA ILE A 348 10.37 20.92 -15.03
C ILE A 348 9.25 20.94 -13.98
N MET A 349 8.92 22.12 -13.45
CA MET A 349 7.92 22.26 -12.37
C MET A 349 6.48 22.15 -12.88
N LEU A 350 6.22 22.69 -14.08
CA LEU A 350 4.87 22.86 -14.64
C LEU A 350 4.26 21.57 -15.24
N ASN A 351 5.07 20.59 -15.65
CA ASN A 351 4.57 19.40 -16.36
C ASN A 351 4.34 18.18 -15.45
N ASN A 352 5.01 18.08 -14.30
CA ASN A 352 4.89 16.90 -13.42
C ASN A 352 5.16 17.17 -11.92
N PRO A 353 4.40 18.07 -11.27
CA PRO A 353 4.60 18.42 -9.86
C PRO A 353 4.51 17.21 -8.93
N ARG A 354 3.73 16.17 -9.28
CA ARG A 354 3.59 15.03 -8.38
C ARG A 354 4.76 14.05 -8.42
N LEU A 355 5.39 13.85 -9.58
CA LEU A 355 6.67 13.13 -9.64
C LEU A 355 7.67 13.79 -8.69
N PHE A 356 7.66 15.11 -8.62
CA PHE A 356 8.52 15.80 -7.68
C PHE A 356 8.21 15.48 -6.21
N VAL A 357 6.93 15.46 -5.81
CA VAL A 357 6.55 15.06 -4.45
C VAL A 357 7.08 13.66 -4.16
N LYS A 358 6.85 12.72 -5.08
CA LYS A 358 7.33 11.34 -4.94
C LYS A 358 8.86 11.29 -4.79
N ASN A 359 9.61 12.00 -5.63
CA ASN A 359 11.08 12.03 -5.55
C ASN A 359 11.58 12.62 -4.23
N SER A 360 10.95 13.68 -3.74
CA SER A 360 11.34 14.32 -2.47
C SER A 360 11.02 13.43 -1.28
N LEU A 361 9.85 12.80 -1.30
CA LEU A 361 9.36 11.99 -0.19
C LEU A 361 9.99 10.58 -0.19
N GLU A 362 9.94 9.85 -1.29
CA GLU A 362 10.37 8.45 -1.36
C GLU A 362 11.80 8.28 -1.90
N GLY A 363 12.30 9.23 -2.70
CA GLY A 363 13.64 9.15 -3.30
C GLY A 363 14.76 9.72 -2.46
N TYR A 364 14.59 10.97 -2.00
CA TYR A 364 15.62 11.72 -1.27
C TYR A 364 15.43 11.71 0.24
N HIS A 365 14.22 11.40 0.72
CA HIS A 365 13.89 11.45 2.14
C HIS A 365 14.20 12.83 2.74
N SER A 366 13.73 13.87 2.06
CA SER A 366 14.21 15.23 2.29
C SER A 366 13.78 15.79 3.64
N ASN A 367 14.74 16.37 4.36
CA ASN A 367 14.53 17.13 5.59
C ASN A 367 13.90 18.50 5.32
N LEU A 368 14.30 19.11 4.21
CA LEU A 368 13.81 20.41 3.78
C LEU A 368 13.66 20.42 2.27
N GLN A 369 12.69 21.20 1.82
CA GLN A 369 12.58 21.60 0.44
C GLN A 369 12.73 23.13 0.28
N GLY A 370 13.64 23.53 -0.61
CA GLY A 370 13.76 24.89 -1.09
C GLY A 370 13.45 24.99 -2.58
N ILE A 371 12.97 26.15 -3.04
CA ILE A 371 12.84 26.44 -4.47
C ILE A 371 13.94 27.41 -4.84
N ASN A 372 14.73 27.04 -5.85
CA ASN A 372 15.81 27.89 -6.30
C ASN A 372 15.26 29.15 -6.99
N ASN A 373 16.02 30.22 -6.84
CA ASN A 373 15.79 31.53 -7.42
C ASN A 373 14.37 32.06 -7.25
N THR A 374 13.76 31.83 -6.08
CA THR A 374 12.38 32.27 -5.80
C THR A 374 12.33 33.15 -4.56
N GLY A 375 12.32 34.46 -4.80
CA GLY A 375 12.22 35.48 -3.77
C GLY A 375 10.83 35.56 -3.12
N PHE A 376 10.77 36.13 -1.91
CA PHE A 376 9.54 36.26 -1.10
C PHE A 376 8.35 36.87 -1.84
N GLU A 377 8.60 37.79 -2.78
CA GLU A 377 7.54 38.42 -3.58
C GLU A 377 6.72 37.44 -4.45
N ASN A 378 7.25 36.25 -4.74
CA ASN A 378 6.60 35.25 -5.58
C ASN A 378 5.84 34.18 -4.78
N TRP A 379 5.84 34.26 -3.44
CA TRP A 379 5.20 33.25 -2.59
C TRP A 379 3.69 33.11 -2.85
N GLU A 380 2.94 34.21 -2.76
CA GLU A 380 1.47 34.17 -2.93
C GLU A 380 1.06 33.68 -4.33
N PRO A 381 1.62 34.20 -5.45
CA PRO A 381 1.31 33.66 -6.78
C PRO A 381 1.60 32.17 -6.94
N MET A 382 2.65 31.68 -6.29
CA MET A 382 3.04 30.28 -6.37
C MET A 382 2.12 29.39 -5.51
N LYS A 383 1.72 29.85 -4.32
CA LYS A 383 0.73 29.17 -3.48
C LYS A 383 -0.63 29.10 -4.16
N ASP A 384 -1.06 30.18 -4.82
CA ASP A 384 -2.28 30.18 -5.63
C ASP A 384 -2.23 29.15 -6.77
N ALA A 385 -1.06 28.90 -7.34
CA ALA A 385 -0.88 27.94 -8.44
C ALA A 385 -0.71 26.49 -7.98
N TYR A 386 -0.06 26.24 -6.83
CA TYR A 386 0.41 24.91 -6.41
C TYR A 386 0.26 24.61 -4.91
N GLY A 387 -0.63 25.30 -4.19
CA GLY A 387 -0.74 25.18 -2.72
C GLY A 387 -0.80 23.75 -2.17
N GLU A 388 -1.60 22.87 -2.78
CA GLU A 388 -1.76 21.46 -2.39
C GLU A 388 -0.42 20.68 -2.38
N TRP A 389 0.46 20.99 -3.32
CA TRP A 389 1.78 20.41 -3.42
C TRP A 389 2.65 20.81 -2.24
N PHE A 390 2.72 22.10 -1.94
CA PHE A 390 3.46 22.64 -0.80
C PHE A 390 2.94 22.09 0.53
N GLU A 391 1.62 21.99 0.67
CA GLU A 391 1.00 21.44 1.86
C GLU A 391 1.39 19.97 2.04
N THR A 392 1.34 19.16 0.98
CA THR A 392 1.77 17.75 1.02
C THR A 392 3.23 17.64 1.45
N LEU A 393 4.12 18.43 0.85
CA LEU A 393 5.55 18.40 1.17
C LEU A 393 5.83 18.87 2.60
N ALA A 394 5.21 19.97 3.03
CA ALA A 394 5.34 20.49 4.39
C ALA A 394 4.77 19.54 5.45
N ARG A 395 3.83 18.67 5.07
CA ARG A 395 3.30 17.61 5.94
C ARG A 395 4.21 16.39 6.06
N TYR A 396 5.11 16.10 5.12
CA TYR A 396 5.85 14.81 5.13
C TYR A 396 7.38 14.92 5.02
N THR A 397 7.93 16.09 4.67
CA THR A 397 9.37 16.34 4.75
C THR A 397 9.82 16.59 6.18
N GLY A 398 11.13 16.52 6.44
CA GLY A 398 11.66 16.72 7.79
C GLY A 398 11.48 15.49 8.66
N TYR A 399 11.25 15.72 9.95
CA TYR A 399 10.90 14.68 10.92
C TYR A 399 9.62 15.07 11.65
N ARG A 400 8.80 14.06 11.97
CA ARG A 400 7.49 14.19 12.61
C ARG A 400 7.36 13.16 13.71
N PHE A 401 7.81 13.53 14.89
CA PHE A 401 7.72 12.63 16.02
C PHE A 401 6.28 12.56 16.53
N LEU A 402 5.75 11.36 16.52
CA LEU A 402 4.49 10.98 17.13
C LEU A 402 4.80 10.06 18.30
N MET A 403 4.07 10.21 19.40
CA MET A 403 4.04 9.23 20.48
C MET A 403 2.73 8.43 20.38
N PRO A 404 2.65 7.29 19.67
CA PRO A 404 1.36 6.65 19.42
C PRO A 404 0.67 6.13 20.68
N THR A 405 1.45 5.75 21.69
CA THR A 405 0.92 5.25 22.96
C THR A 405 1.71 5.77 24.15
N ALA A 406 1.00 6.05 25.24
CA ALA A 406 1.57 6.24 26.57
C ALA A 406 0.75 5.45 27.59
N THR A 407 1.43 4.63 28.38
CA THR A 407 0.84 3.81 29.43
C THR A 407 1.49 4.13 30.76
N TYR A 408 0.73 4.60 31.74
CA TYR A 408 1.26 5.03 33.04
C TYR A 408 0.27 4.76 34.17
N ASP A 409 0.81 4.73 35.39
CA ASP A 409 0.00 4.54 36.59
C ASP A 409 -0.80 5.81 36.89
N THR A 410 -2.13 5.68 37.08
CA THR A 410 -3.03 6.83 37.28
C THR A 410 -2.97 7.39 38.70
N GLU A 411 -2.40 6.64 39.63
CA GLU A 411 -2.18 7.04 41.01
C GLU A 411 -0.70 6.87 41.39
N VAL A 412 -0.10 7.91 41.96
CA VAL A 412 1.27 7.92 42.47
C VAL A 412 1.34 8.52 43.86
N LYS A 413 2.43 8.31 44.58
CA LYS A 413 2.62 8.88 45.93
C LYS A 413 3.76 9.91 45.96
N PRO A 414 3.70 10.91 46.84
CA PRO A 414 4.85 11.78 47.11
C PRO A 414 6.08 10.95 47.47
N GLY A 415 7.24 11.30 46.91
CA GLY A 415 8.48 10.54 47.09
C GLY A 415 8.52 9.17 46.40
N GLY A 416 7.45 8.78 45.69
CA GLY A 416 7.34 7.54 44.93
C GLY A 416 7.94 7.65 43.52
N GLU A 417 7.62 6.69 42.67
CA GLU A 417 8.00 6.72 41.25
C GLU A 417 6.77 7.00 40.37
N PHE A 418 6.93 7.87 39.38
CA PHE A 418 6.08 7.91 38.21
C PHE A 418 6.72 7.06 37.11
N ARG A 419 6.00 6.07 36.62
CA ARG A 419 6.47 5.17 35.55
C ARG A 419 5.57 5.32 34.34
N ILE A 420 6.20 5.41 33.18
CA ILE A 420 5.51 5.57 31.91
C ILE A 420 6.21 4.73 30.85
N SER A 421 5.42 3.90 30.17
CA SER A 421 5.82 3.23 28.94
C SER A 421 5.28 4.03 27.77
N HIS A 422 6.14 4.52 26.89
CA HIS A 422 5.74 5.34 25.76
C HIS A 422 6.40 4.87 24.49
N THR A 423 5.64 4.92 23.40
CA THR A 423 6.09 4.47 22.07
C THR A 423 6.31 5.68 21.20
N TRP A 424 7.37 5.71 20.39
CA TRP A 424 7.70 6.80 19.47
C TRP A 424 7.97 6.29 18.06
N THR A 425 7.52 7.06 17.07
CA THR A 425 7.76 6.86 15.63
C THR A 425 8.07 8.20 14.97
N ASN A 426 8.72 8.16 13.81
CA ASN A 426 8.87 9.30 12.91
C ASN A 426 8.00 9.09 11.67
N ASN A 427 6.98 9.92 11.49
CA ASN A 427 6.02 9.80 10.38
C ASN A 427 6.42 10.56 9.12
N ALA A 428 7.51 11.33 9.15
CA ALA A 428 8.06 11.99 7.97
C ALA A 428 9.21 11.17 7.38
N VAL A 429 9.60 11.53 6.16
CA VAL A 429 10.59 10.78 5.37
C VAL A 429 12.04 11.08 5.75
N GLY A 430 12.32 12.31 6.22
CA GLY A 430 13.63 12.70 6.73
C GLY A 430 13.80 12.28 8.19
N PHE A 431 14.87 12.74 8.84
CA PHE A 431 15.16 12.39 10.23
C PHE A 431 15.79 13.55 10.99
N SER A 432 15.84 13.48 12.32
CA SER A 432 16.51 14.53 13.08
C SER A 432 18.01 14.27 13.20
N PRO A 433 18.89 15.25 12.91
CA PRO A 433 20.33 15.09 13.16
C PRO A 433 20.70 15.30 14.64
N ARG A 434 19.73 15.62 15.51
CA ARG A 434 19.93 15.91 16.93
C ARG A 434 19.07 15.03 17.81
N ARG A 435 19.57 14.78 19.03
CA ARG A 435 18.80 14.17 20.12
C ARG A 435 18.09 15.24 20.92
N TYR A 436 16.87 14.92 21.34
CA TYR A 436 16.07 15.80 22.19
C TYR A 436 15.57 15.02 23.42
N PRO A 437 16.05 15.30 24.63
CA PRO A 437 15.55 14.63 25.82
C PRO A 437 14.03 14.79 25.95
N VAL A 438 13.35 13.69 26.29
CA VAL A 438 11.89 13.66 26.51
C VAL A 438 11.61 14.09 27.94
N GLU A 439 10.92 15.21 28.09
CA GLU A 439 10.43 15.68 29.37
C GLU A 439 9.03 15.15 29.65
N VAL A 440 8.78 14.78 30.90
CA VAL A 440 7.43 14.60 31.47
C VAL A 440 7.25 15.64 32.56
N ARG A 441 6.10 16.31 32.61
CA ARG A 441 5.80 17.32 33.64
C ARG A 441 4.42 17.15 34.25
N PHE A 442 4.30 17.55 35.52
CA PHE A 442 3.02 17.66 36.22
C PHE A 442 2.64 19.13 36.38
N THR A 443 1.42 19.47 35.99
CA THR A 443 0.86 20.81 36.11
C THR A 443 -0.34 20.77 37.06
N ASP A 444 -0.36 21.66 38.04
CA ASP A 444 -1.52 21.82 38.92
C ASP A 444 -2.68 22.40 38.10
N LYS A 445 -3.77 21.64 38.03
CA LYS A 445 -4.93 22.00 37.21
C LYS A 445 -5.64 23.27 37.70
N SER A 446 -5.52 23.59 38.99
CA SER A 446 -6.18 24.72 39.61
C SER A 446 -5.40 26.03 39.45
N THR A 447 -4.06 25.98 39.43
CA THR A 447 -3.21 27.17 39.32
C THR A 447 -2.58 27.34 37.93
N GLY A 448 -2.43 26.26 37.17
CA GLY A 448 -1.66 26.21 35.92
C GLY A 448 -0.15 26.13 36.12
N ASP A 449 0.33 26.00 37.37
CA ASP A 449 1.76 25.96 37.67
C ASP A 449 2.33 24.57 37.42
N VAL A 450 3.53 24.52 36.81
CA VAL A 450 4.28 23.27 36.69
C VAL A 450 4.95 22.97 38.04
N VAL A 451 4.48 21.92 38.71
CA VAL A 451 4.94 21.53 40.05
C VAL A 451 6.10 20.53 40.01
N TRP A 452 6.28 19.81 38.90
CA TRP A 452 7.35 18.83 38.74
C TRP A 452 7.71 18.59 37.26
N ARG A 453 8.97 18.23 37.01
CA ARG A 453 9.53 17.83 35.71
C ARG A 453 10.49 16.66 35.89
N GLY A 454 10.43 15.68 34.99
CA GLY A 454 11.42 14.62 34.82
C GLY A 454 11.87 14.56 33.36
N THR A 455 13.12 14.17 33.11
CA THR A 455 13.69 14.12 31.76
C THR A 455 14.33 12.77 31.51
N ASP A 456 14.06 12.18 30.36
CA ASP A 456 14.64 10.93 29.87
C ASP A 456 15.43 11.19 28.57
N VAL A 457 16.61 10.57 28.47
CA VAL A 457 17.53 10.69 27.33
C VAL A 457 17.66 9.39 26.54
N ALA A 458 16.86 8.37 26.86
CA ALA A 458 16.96 7.03 26.27
C ALA A 458 16.45 6.96 24.82
N LEU A 459 15.56 7.85 24.40
CA LEU A 459 15.11 7.92 23.01
C LEU A 459 16.19 8.57 22.14
N ASP A 460 16.70 7.84 21.17
CA ASP A 460 17.63 8.36 20.16
C ASP A 460 16.90 8.70 18.86
N GLN A 461 16.48 9.95 18.72
CA GLN A 461 15.74 10.42 17.54
C GLN A 461 16.57 10.40 16.25
N THR A 462 17.91 10.39 16.35
CA THR A 462 18.77 10.35 15.17
C THR A 462 18.80 8.98 14.50
N LYS A 463 18.17 7.99 15.13
CA LYS A 463 18.04 6.60 14.67
C LYS A 463 16.58 6.20 14.42
N LEU A 464 15.66 7.16 14.39
CA LEU A 464 14.24 6.94 14.19
C LEU A 464 13.84 7.40 12.79
N PHE A 465 13.93 6.48 11.83
CA PHE A 465 13.54 6.72 10.44
C PHE A 465 12.06 6.36 10.22
N LYS A 466 11.53 6.73 9.06
CA LYS A 466 10.21 6.27 8.62
C LYS A 466 10.15 4.74 8.63
N GLY A 467 9.11 4.17 9.23
CA GLY A 467 8.97 2.73 9.41
C GLY A 467 9.68 2.17 10.65
N ASP A 468 10.31 3.02 11.47
CA ASP A 468 10.90 2.64 12.74
C ASP A 468 9.99 3.04 13.92
N VAL A 469 9.88 2.14 14.91
CA VAL A 469 9.17 2.42 16.17
C VAL A 469 9.99 1.94 17.37
N ARG A 470 9.99 2.73 18.44
CA ARG A 470 10.69 2.45 19.70
C ARG A 470 9.77 2.68 20.89
N GLN A 471 9.61 1.66 21.71
CA GLN A 471 9.00 1.78 23.03
C GLN A 471 10.09 2.00 24.08
N ILE A 472 9.90 2.99 24.92
CA ILE A 472 10.78 3.34 26.03
C ILE A 472 9.99 3.21 27.33
N ASN A 473 10.64 2.65 28.35
CA ASN A 473 10.07 2.50 29.68
C ASN A 473 10.80 3.44 30.64
N SER A 474 10.25 4.62 30.87
CA SER A 474 10.82 5.62 31.78
C SER A 474 10.32 5.44 33.22
N ALA A 475 11.18 5.78 34.17
CA ALA A 475 10.83 5.85 35.58
C ALA A 475 11.45 7.10 36.19
N PHE A 476 10.66 7.84 36.95
CA PHE A 476 11.08 9.10 37.56
C PHE A 476 10.72 9.14 39.03
N THR A 477 11.66 9.54 39.88
CA THR A 477 11.40 9.76 41.30
C THR A 477 10.71 11.10 41.52
N LEU A 478 9.55 11.08 42.19
CA LEU A 478 8.79 12.27 42.54
C LEU A 478 9.32 12.92 43.82
N PRO A 479 9.17 14.24 44.00
CA PRO A 479 9.53 14.92 45.24
C PRO A 479 8.73 14.38 46.44
N ALA A 480 9.38 14.23 47.59
CA ALA A 480 8.72 13.78 48.83
C ALA A 480 7.71 14.79 49.37
N ASP A 481 7.86 16.06 49.01
CA ASP A 481 7.01 17.18 49.38
C ASP A 481 5.99 17.57 48.29
N LEU A 482 5.87 16.77 47.22
CA LEU A 482 4.84 16.98 46.20
C LEU A 482 3.45 16.89 46.85
N PRO A 483 2.61 17.95 46.77
CA PRO A 483 1.31 17.92 47.43
C PRO A 483 0.39 16.82 46.89
N ALA A 484 -0.47 16.28 47.76
CA ALA A 484 -1.54 15.40 47.32
C ALA A 484 -2.56 16.21 46.50
N GLY A 485 -2.95 15.71 45.34
CA GLY A 485 -3.78 16.45 44.39
C GLY A 485 -3.87 15.79 43.02
N ALA A 486 -4.74 16.34 42.17
CA ALA A 486 -4.85 15.94 40.77
C ALA A 486 -3.97 16.86 39.91
N TYR A 487 -3.17 16.26 39.03
CA TYR A 487 -2.25 16.97 38.15
C TYR A 487 -2.47 16.55 36.70
N ASP A 488 -2.41 17.50 35.78
CA ASP A 488 -2.35 17.20 34.35
C ASP A 488 -0.90 16.79 34.01
N VAL A 489 -0.74 15.74 33.21
CA VAL A 489 0.54 15.21 32.74
C VAL A 489 0.75 15.63 31.29
N ALA A 490 1.94 16.14 30.98
CA ALA A 490 2.30 16.54 29.63
C ALA A 490 3.74 16.13 29.28
N VAL A 491 4.03 16.05 27.98
CA VAL A 491 5.34 15.74 27.42
C VAL A 491 5.87 16.87 26.54
N ALA A 492 7.19 16.96 26.43
CA ALA A 492 7.88 17.86 25.50
C ALA A 492 9.25 17.28 25.11
N MET A 493 9.76 17.66 23.94
CA MET A 493 11.14 17.35 23.54
C MET A 493 12.02 18.59 23.71
N LEU A 494 13.06 18.46 24.53
CA LEU A 494 13.89 19.58 24.97
C LEU A 494 15.12 19.76 24.09
N GLY A 495 15.50 21.00 23.80
CA GLY A 495 16.84 21.32 23.28
C GLY A 495 17.90 21.32 24.38
N GLU A 496 19.15 21.57 23.99
CA GLU A 496 20.27 21.66 24.93
C GLU A 496 20.09 22.75 26.00
N ASP A 497 19.30 23.78 25.72
CA ASP A 497 18.95 24.84 26.68
C ASP A 497 17.82 24.47 27.65
N GLY A 498 17.35 23.21 27.62
CA GLY A 498 16.30 22.68 28.48
C GLY A 498 14.90 23.19 28.15
N LYS A 499 14.71 23.87 27.02
CA LYS A 499 13.40 24.37 26.59
C LYS A 499 12.78 23.46 25.55
N PRO A 500 11.45 23.35 25.47
CA PRO A 500 10.77 22.69 24.37
C PRO A 500 11.22 23.25 23.01
N ARG A 501 11.72 22.38 22.13
CA ARG A 501 12.24 22.78 20.80
C ARG A 501 11.50 22.15 19.63
N VAL A 502 10.86 21.00 19.82
CA VAL A 502 10.21 20.24 18.74
C VAL A 502 8.69 20.31 18.88
N GLU A 503 8.02 20.70 17.80
CA GLU A 503 6.59 20.44 17.57
C GLU A 503 6.40 18.94 17.30
N LEU A 504 5.54 18.30 18.07
CA LEU A 504 5.11 16.92 17.91
C LEU A 504 3.86 16.85 17.04
N ALA A 505 3.71 15.75 16.31
CA ALA A 505 2.52 15.43 15.53
C ALA A 505 1.35 14.96 16.42
N MET A 506 1.16 15.61 17.57
CA MET A 506 0.20 15.24 18.60
C MET A 506 -0.85 16.35 18.80
N PRO A 507 -2.10 16.01 19.13
CA PRO A 507 -3.15 17.01 19.34
C PRO A 507 -2.95 17.80 20.64
N GLY A 508 -3.51 19.01 20.69
CA GLY A 508 -3.63 19.80 21.93
C GLY A 508 -2.32 20.42 22.43
N GLY A 509 -1.28 20.46 21.59
CA GLY A 509 0.00 21.10 21.91
C GLY A 509 -0.13 22.60 22.13
N LYS A 510 0.58 23.12 23.13
CA LYS A 510 0.77 24.56 23.34
C LYS A 510 2.21 24.85 23.74
N ASP A 511 2.84 25.80 23.06
CA ASP A 511 4.24 26.16 23.29
C ASP A 511 5.17 24.92 23.27
N LYS A 512 4.92 23.98 22.34
CA LYS A 512 5.64 22.69 22.18
C LYS A 512 5.51 21.73 23.38
N VAL A 513 4.44 21.86 24.16
CA VAL A 513 4.12 20.98 25.31
C VAL A 513 2.76 20.33 25.06
N TYR A 514 2.71 19.00 25.17
CA TYR A 514 1.57 18.19 24.73
C TYR A 514 0.95 17.42 25.89
N PRO A 515 -0.35 17.60 26.20
CA PRO A 515 -1.01 16.89 27.28
C PRO A 515 -1.18 15.41 26.94
N ILE A 516 -0.97 14.54 27.92
CA ILE A 516 -1.10 13.07 27.78
C ILE A 516 -2.09 12.45 28.77
N GLY A 517 -2.71 13.28 29.62
CA GLY A 517 -3.77 12.89 30.54
C GLY A 517 -3.52 13.45 31.94
N ALA A 518 -3.89 12.70 32.98
CA ALA A 518 -3.86 13.17 34.36
C ALA A 518 -3.40 12.07 35.33
N VAL A 519 -2.87 12.51 36.47
CA VAL A 519 -2.41 11.64 37.55
C VAL A 519 -2.91 12.17 38.89
N GLN A 520 -3.26 11.25 39.79
CA GLN A 520 -3.62 11.56 41.16
C GLN A 520 -2.43 11.27 42.09
N VAL A 521 -1.99 12.27 42.85
CA VAL A 521 -0.97 12.11 43.89
C VAL A 521 -1.66 11.83 45.23
N THR A 522 -1.39 10.68 45.84
CA THR A 522 -1.97 10.22 47.11
C THR A 522 -1.02 9.30 47.89
N GLU A 523 -1.03 9.39 49.22
CA GLU A 523 -0.18 8.57 50.12
C GLU A 523 -0.47 7.05 50.00
N GLY A 524 -1.68 6.68 49.57
CA GLY A 524 -2.12 5.28 49.47
C GLY A 524 -1.77 4.57 48.15
N ALA A 525 -1.12 5.23 47.20
CA ALA A 525 -0.89 4.68 45.87
C ALA A 525 0.02 3.44 45.89
N VAL A 526 -0.42 2.38 45.20
CA VAL A 526 0.33 1.12 45.06
C VAL A 526 0.95 1.06 43.66
N GLN A 527 2.24 0.74 43.60
CA GLN A 527 2.95 0.57 42.33
C GLN A 527 2.58 -0.75 41.67
N VAL A 528 2.20 -0.70 40.39
CA VAL A 528 1.83 -1.87 39.59
C VAL A 528 3.07 -2.43 38.86
N GLY A 529 3.13 -3.75 38.67
CA GLY A 529 4.22 -4.44 37.94
C GLY A 529 4.38 -3.99 36.47
N ARG A 530 5.55 -4.22 35.86
CA ARG A 530 5.89 -3.80 34.48
C ARG A 530 5.61 -4.92 33.46
N PRO A 531 5.18 -4.60 32.23
CA PRO A 531 5.32 -5.50 31.09
C PRO A 531 6.80 -5.76 30.75
N THR A 532 7.07 -6.94 30.21
CA THR A 532 8.39 -7.49 29.87
C THR A 532 8.68 -7.30 28.37
N THR A 533 9.84 -6.70 28.06
CA THR A 533 10.39 -6.39 26.71
C THR A 533 9.68 -5.25 25.92
N PRO A 534 10.36 -4.11 25.66
CA PRO A 534 9.78 -3.01 24.88
C PRO A 534 9.61 -3.37 23.39
N LEU A 535 8.51 -2.92 22.77
CA LEU A 535 8.30 -3.00 21.33
C LEU A 535 9.38 -2.21 20.59
N THR A 536 9.90 -2.81 19.53
CA THR A 536 10.93 -2.23 18.69
C THR A 536 10.83 -2.83 17.30
N GLN A 537 10.77 -1.99 16.28
CA GLN A 537 10.72 -2.42 14.89
C GLN A 537 11.48 -1.43 13.99
N PHE A 538 12.07 -1.93 12.91
CA PHE A 538 12.66 -1.11 11.86
C PHE A 538 12.42 -1.72 10.48
N THR A 539 12.49 -0.89 9.45
CA THR A 539 12.25 -1.31 8.05
C THR A 539 13.46 -0.99 7.17
N VAL A 540 13.72 -1.89 6.21
CA VAL A 540 14.71 -1.72 5.14
C VAL A 540 13.97 -1.87 3.82
N GLN A 541 13.91 -0.82 2.99
CA GLN A 541 13.42 -0.98 1.61
C GLN A 541 14.54 -1.62 0.79
N ASN A 542 14.22 -2.56 -0.08
CA ASN A 542 15.25 -3.35 -0.74
C ASN A 542 15.90 -2.60 -1.89
N GLU A 543 15.26 -1.57 -2.45
CA GLU A 543 15.86 -0.65 -3.41
C GLU A 543 17.00 0.20 -2.80
N ASP A 544 17.19 0.12 -1.48
CA ASP A 544 18.13 0.93 -0.71
C ASP A 544 19.51 0.32 -0.49
N TYR A 545 19.82 -0.73 -1.25
CA TYR A 545 21.11 -1.40 -1.18
C TYR A 545 22.26 -0.41 -1.43
N THR A 546 23.36 -0.58 -0.69
CA THR A 546 24.56 0.24 -0.77
C THR A 546 25.64 -0.37 -1.66
N ALA A 547 25.55 -1.68 -1.94
CA ALA A 547 26.29 -2.36 -2.99
C ALA A 547 25.48 -3.53 -3.57
N ALA A 548 25.77 -3.93 -4.81
CA ALA A 548 25.15 -5.09 -5.44
C ALA A 548 26.08 -5.75 -6.47
N VAL A 549 25.86 -7.04 -6.69
CA VAL A 549 26.50 -7.82 -7.77
C VAL A 549 25.38 -8.45 -8.59
N GLY A 550 25.17 -7.97 -9.81
CA GLY A 550 24.12 -8.42 -10.74
C GLY A 550 22.68 -8.06 -10.34
N ALA A 551 22.42 -7.76 -9.06
CA ALA A 551 21.13 -7.25 -8.60
C ALA A 551 20.98 -5.74 -8.87
N TYR A 552 19.75 -5.28 -9.13
CA TYR A 552 19.46 -3.86 -9.35
C TYR A 552 18.01 -3.51 -9.02
N GLY A 553 17.74 -2.23 -8.78
CA GLY A 553 16.37 -1.73 -8.56
C GLY A 553 15.56 -1.65 -9.86
N VAL A 554 14.27 -1.95 -9.79
CA VAL A 554 13.32 -1.98 -10.93
C VAL A 554 12.05 -1.14 -10.67
N GLU A 555 11.04 -1.29 -11.53
CA GLU A 555 9.74 -0.62 -11.48
C GLU A 555 9.09 -0.62 -10.08
N THR A 556 8.29 0.42 -9.83
CA THR A 556 7.54 0.59 -8.59
C THR A 556 6.55 -0.57 -8.38
N PRO A 557 6.52 -1.18 -7.18
CA PRO A 557 5.51 -2.17 -6.81
C PRO A 557 4.08 -1.61 -6.94
N PRO A 558 3.06 -2.43 -7.27
CA PRO A 558 1.68 -1.97 -7.37
C PRO A 558 1.13 -1.38 -6.08
N GLU A 559 1.70 -1.78 -4.94
CA GLU A 559 1.40 -1.29 -3.59
C GLU A 559 2.01 0.09 -3.27
N GLY A 560 2.85 0.64 -4.14
CA GLY A 560 3.52 1.93 -4.02
C GLY A 560 5.00 1.80 -3.62
N GLY A 561 5.64 2.94 -3.36
CA GLY A 561 7.08 3.04 -3.09
C GLY A 561 7.88 3.49 -4.30
N LEU A 562 9.21 3.52 -4.16
CA LEU A 562 10.08 4.01 -5.23
C LEU A 562 10.44 2.90 -6.22
N GLY A 563 10.76 1.69 -5.72
CA GLY A 563 11.09 0.53 -6.56
C GLY A 563 11.15 -0.78 -5.77
N ALA A 564 11.60 -1.85 -6.43
CA ALA A 564 11.93 -3.13 -5.78
C ALA A 564 13.32 -3.60 -6.24
N LEU A 565 13.96 -4.45 -5.45
CA LEU A 565 15.21 -5.13 -5.82
C LEU A 565 14.91 -6.35 -6.69
N TYR A 566 15.57 -6.45 -7.84
CA TYR A 566 15.49 -7.59 -8.75
C TYR A 566 16.80 -8.39 -8.75
N MET A 567 16.67 -9.71 -8.75
CA MET A 567 17.76 -10.67 -8.95
C MET A 567 17.34 -11.72 -9.98
N ASP A 568 18.06 -11.88 -11.09
CA ASP A 568 17.79 -12.79 -12.21
C ASP A 568 18.65 -14.05 -12.25
N ALA A 569 19.92 -13.97 -11.85
CA ALA A 569 20.84 -15.10 -11.86
C ALA A 569 21.25 -15.58 -10.46
N ALA A 570 21.61 -16.87 -10.38
CA ALA A 570 22.26 -17.43 -9.20
C ALA A 570 23.62 -16.76 -8.95
N GLY A 571 23.91 -16.44 -7.69
CA GLY A 571 25.10 -15.72 -7.23
C GLY A 571 24.91 -14.20 -7.15
N GLU A 572 23.80 -13.67 -7.64
CA GLU A 572 23.51 -12.23 -7.50
C GLU A 572 23.23 -11.86 -6.05
N SER A 573 23.66 -10.66 -5.66
CA SER A 573 23.58 -10.21 -4.26
C SER A 573 23.36 -8.71 -4.14
N ALA A 574 22.81 -8.31 -2.99
CA ALA A 574 22.67 -6.94 -2.55
C ALA A 574 23.11 -6.81 -1.09
N GLU A 575 23.79 -5.71 -0.77
CA GLU A 575 24.35 -5.42 0.54
C GLU A 575 23.79 -4.09 1.09
N TYR A 576 23.56 -4.06 2.39
CA TYR A 576 23.06 -2.93 3.18
C TYR A 576 24.03 -2.72 4.36
N ASP A 577 24.97 -1.79 4.24
CA ASP A 577 26.04 -1.52 5.24
C ASP A 577 25.66 -0.46 6.30
N ASN A 578 24.39 -0.08 6.35
CA ASN A 578 23.87 0.99 7.21
C ASN A 578 22.62 0.59 7.99
N VAL A 579 22.50 -0.69 8.38
CA VAL A 579 21.36 -1.19 9.14
C VAL A 579 21.62 -1.04 10.64
N ASP A 580 20.94 -0.09 11.28
CA ASP A 580 20.99 0.10 12.74
C ASP A 580 19.99 -0.82 13.44
N VAL A 581 20.50 -1.86 14.11
CA VAL A 581 19.70 -2.75 14.94
C VAL A 581 19.60 -2.17 16.36
N PRO A 582 18.39 -1.88 16.84
CA PRO A 582 18.16 -1.11 18.07
C PRO A 582 18.30 -1.87 19.39
N ALA A 583 18.20 -3.20 19.38
CA ALA A 583 18.29 -4.02 20.57
C ALA A 583 18.76 -5.43 20.20
N THR A 584 19.47 -6.09 21.11
CA THR A 584 19.84 -7.50 20.90
C THR A 584 18.63 -8.40 21.15
N GLY A 585 18.34 -9.30 20.21
CA GLY A 585 17.28 -10.30 20.37
C GLY A 585 16.96 -11.05 19.08
N THR A 586 15.91 -11.87 19.14
CA THR A 586 15.35 -12.53 17.97
C THR A 586 14.31 -11.62 17.33
N TYR A 587 14.47 -11.36 16.04
CA TYR A 587 13.53 -10.55 15.26
C TYR A 587 12.68 -11.45 14.39
N ARG A 588 11.37 -11.21 14.38
CA ARG A 588 10.48 -11.65 13.30
C ARG A 588 10.72 -10.73 12.12
N VAL A 589 11.30 -11.26 11.06
CA VAL A 589 11.62 -10.55 9.82
C VAL A 589 10.61 -10.93 8.77
N GLU A 590 9.79 -9.97 8.35
CA GLU A 590 8.81 -10.07 7.28
C GLU A 590 9.46 -9.63 5.97
N PHE A 591 9.38 -10.46 4.93
CA PHE A 591 9.90 -10.22 3.59
C PHE A 591 8.73 -10.08 2.62
N ARG A 592 8.69 -8.96 1.89
CA ARG A 592 7.70 -8.74 0.84
C ARG A 592 8.31 -9.03 -0.53
N ALA A 593 7.90 -10.14 -1.15
CA ALA A 593 8.53 -10.62 -2.38
C ALA A 593 7.54 -11.00 -3.48
N SER A 594 7.99 -10.90 -4.73
CA SER A 594 7.29 -11.42 -5.91
C SER A 594 8.17 -12.46 -6.61
N SER A 595 7.61 -13.64 -6.89
CA SER A 595 8.33 -14.76 -7.47
C SER A 595 7.37 -15.70 -8.20
N GLU A 596 7.77 -16.27 -9.33
CA GLU A 596 6.98 -17.25 -10.11
C GLU A 596 7.12 -18.70 -9.63
N GLU A 597 8.12 -18.98 -8.79
CA GLU A 597 8.38 -20.32 -8.25
C GLU A 597 9.08 -20.23 -6.90
N ALA A 598 9.30 -21.37 -6.25
CA ALA A 598 10.08 -21.42 -5.04
C ALA A 598 11.57 -21.10 -5.31
N ASN A 599 12.08 -20.07 -4.65
CA ASN A 599 13.46 -19.60 -4.71
C ASN A 599 14.14 -19.66 -3.34
N HIS A 600 15.43 -19.34 -3.28
CA HIS A 600 16.15 -19.21 -2.01
C HIS A 600 16.90 -17.89 -1.90
N LEU A 601 17.18 -17.50 -0.66
CA LEU A 601 17.91 -16.31 -0.27
C LEU A 601 18.84 -16.68 0.89
N THR A 602 20.15 -16.51 0.74
CA THR A 602 21.06 -16.54 1.89
C THR A 602 21.05 -15.16 2.55
N PHE A 603 20.99 -15.16 3.88
CA PHE A 603 20.94 -13.96 4.71
C PHE A 603 22.22 -13.93 5.55
N GLU A 604 23.11 -13.01 5.23
CA GLU A 604 24.37 -12.80 5.93
C GLU A 604 24.32 -11.54 6.79
N VAL A 605 24.90 -11.61 7.99
CA VAL A 605 25.13 -10.47 8.89
C VAL A 605 26.62 -10.39 9.17
N ASP A 606 27.21 -9.23 8.88
CA ASP A 606 28.65 -8.94 9.03
C ASP A 606 29.55 -10.00 8.37
N GLY A 607 29.15 -10.46 7.18
CA GLY A 607 29.88 -11.46 6.39
C GLY A 607 29.73 -12.90 6.88
N LYS A 608 28.79 -13.18 7.79
CA LYS A 608 28.46 -14.53 8.27
C LYS A 608 27.03 -14.90 7.90
N GLU A 609 26.84 -16.03 7.24
CA GLU A 609 25.50 -16.59 6.99
C GLU A 609 24.79 -16.91 8.32
N VAL A 610 23.60 -16.32 8.48
CA VAL A 610 22.70 -16.52 9.63
C VAL A 610 21.54 -17.43 9.26
N ALA A 611 21.05 -17.35 8.01
CA ALA A 611 19.98 -18.20 7.52
C ALA A 611 20.06 -18.41 6.00
N THR A 612 19.52 -19.53 5.54
CA THR A 612 19.10 -19.73 4.14
C THR A 612 17.58 -19.84 4.13
N ILE A 613 16.93 -18.96 3.38
CA ILE A 613 15.50 -18.67 3.44
C ILE A 613 14.85 -19.09 2.13
N LYS A 614 13.76 -19.83 2.21
CA LYS A 614 12.94 -20.15 1.04
C LYS A 614 12.00 -18.98 0.72
N VAL A 615 12.13 -18.43 -0.49
CA VAL A 615 11.24 -17.42 -1.05
C VAL A 615 10.12 -18.14 -1.81
N PRO A 616 8.86 -18.01 -1.40
CA PRO A 616 7.84 -18.90 -1.92
C PRO A 616 7.11 -18.22 -3.12
N ASP A 617 6.60 -19.00 -4.10
CA ASP A 617 5.82 -18.53 -5.29
C ASP A 617 4.64 -17.58 -4.96
N SER A 618 4.69 -16.35 -5.44
CA SER A 618 3.67 -15.34 -5.16
C SER A 618 2.52 -15.30 -6.18
N GLY A 619 2.51 -16.18 -7.19
CA GLY A 619 1.49 -16.23 -8.24
C GLY A 619 1.84 -15.47 -9.51
N GLY A 620 3.08 -14.98 -9.65
CA GLY A 620 3.59 -14.41 -10.90
C GLY A 620 4.33 -13.08 -10.78
N TYR A 621 4.75 -12.56 -11.93
CA TYR A 621 5.39 -11.25 -12.08
C TYR A 621 4.60 -10.12 -11.44
N ASN A 622 5.29 -9.31 -10.63
CA ASN A 622 4.77 -8.14 -9.94
C ASN A 622 3.56 -8.40 -9.03
N THR A 623 3.37 -9.66 -8.62
CA THR A 623 2.40 -10.06 -7.60
C THR A 623 3.18 -10.32 -6.33
N TYR A 624 2.94 -9.56 -5.26
CA TYR A 624 3.71 -9.67 -4.02
C TYR A 624 2.98 -10.47 -2.96
N ARG A 625 3.76 -11.15 -2.12
CA ARG A 625 3.29 -11.73 -0.86
C ARG A 625 4.30 -11.53 0.26
N THR A 626 3.79 -11.52 1.48
CA THR A 626 4.64 -11.46 2.68
C THR A 626 4.87 -12.85 3.26
N PHE A 627 6.11 -13.15 3.60
CA PHE A 627 6.49 -14.34 4.38
C PHE A 627 7.50 -13.92 5.47
N GLU A 628 7.74 -14.76 6.47
CA GLU A 628 8.49 -14.34 7.67
C GLU A 628 9.54 -15.36 8.13
N ARG A 629 10.58 -14.89 8.82
CA ARG A 629 11.62 -15.71 9.47
C ARG A 629 12.04 -15.12 10.81
N GLN A 630 12.44 -15.99 11.75
CA GLN A 630 13.13 -15.57 12.96
C GLN A 630 14.63 -15.40 12.68
N ILE A 631 15.17 -14.21 12.93
CA ILE A 631 16.59 -13.90 12.73
C ILE A 631 17.16 -13.29 14.03
N PRO A 632 18.15 -13.92 14.67
CA PRO A 632 18.83 -13.33 15.81
C PRO A 632 19.77 -12.22 15.36
N LEU A 633 19.65 -11.04 15.97
CA LEU A 633 20.49 -9.87 15.70
C LEU A 633 21.04 -9.30 17.01
N THR A 634 22.20 -8.68 16.94
CA THR A 634 22.78 -7.92 18.06
C THR A 634 22.47 -6.44 17.90
N GLU A 635 22.47 -5.69 19.00
CA GLU A 635 22.34 -4.24 18.97
C GLU A 635 23.58 -3.61 18.31
N GLY A 636 23.36 -2.62 17.45
CA GLY A 636 24.39 -1.86 16.77
C GLY A 636 24.19 -1.79 15.27
N ARG A 637 25.13 -1.13 14.60
CA ARG A 637 25.16 -1.03 13.14
C ARG A 637 25.71 -2.34 12.54
N HIS A 638 25.00 -2.88 11.57
CA HIS A 638 25.32 -4.14 10.90
C HIS A 638 25.36 -3.97 9.38
N THR A 639 26.16 -4.82 8.74
CA THR A 639 26.06 -5.06 7.30
C THR A 639 25.20 -6.29 7.06
N ILE A 640 24.08 -6.11 6.36
CA ILE A 640 23.22 -7.22 5.91
C ILE A 640 23.49 -7.46 4.43
N LYS A 641 23.73 -8.71 4.06
CA LYS A 641 23.88 -9.11 2.66
C LYS A 641 22.91 -10.23 2.32
N LEU A 642 22.20 -10.03 1.22
CA LEU A 642 21.29 -10.99 0.62
C LEU A 642 21.93 -11.55 -0.64
N THR A 643 22.02 -12.88 -0.75
CA THR A 643 22.50 -13.52 -1.99
C THR A 643 21.48 -14.53 -2.45
N ARG A 644 21.19 -14.58 -3.74
CA ARG A 644 20.38 -15.64 -4.33
C ARG A 644 21.29 -16.81 -4.73
N PRO A 645 21.24 -17.98 -4.08
CA PRO A 645 22.14 -19.08 -4.40
C PRO A 645 21.70 -19.90 -5.63
N ASP A 646 20.40 -19.94 -5.94
CA ASP A 646 19.81 -20.78 -6.98
C ASP A 646 18.44 -20.25 -7.46
N GLY A 647 17.70 -21.04 -8.25
CA GLY A 647 16.32 -20.76 -8.67
C GLY A 647 16.18 -19.87 -9.92
N ARG A 648 15.04 -19.20 -10.05
CA ARG A 648 14.71 -18.17 -11.06
C ARG A 648 14.60 -16.78 -10.43
N TRP A 649 14.35 -15.78 -11.27
CA TRP A 649 14.23 -14.41 -10.82
C TRP A 649 13.22 -14.21 -9.68
N PHE A 650 13.46 -13.21 -8.83
CA PHE A 650 12.46 -12.70 -7.88
C PHE A 650 12.66 -11.19 -7.64
N PHE A 651 11.60 -10.54 -7.14
CA PHE A 651 11.62 -9.18 -6.62
C PHE A 651 11.51 -9.16 -5.10
N LEU A 652 12.22 -8.26 -4.43
CA LEU A 652 12.02 -7.91 -3.02
C LEU A 652 11.65 -6.43 -2.91
N ASN A 653 10.53 -6.14 -2.24
CA ASN A 653 10.08 -4.77 -1.97
C ASN A 653 10.72 -4.26 -0.67
N TRP A 654 10.31 -4.79 0.48
CA TRP A 654 10.87 -4.39 1.79
C TRP A 654 11.09 -5.58 2.72
N MET A 655 11.93 -5.35 3.73
CA MET A 655 12.12 -6.22 4.89
C MET A 655 11.76 -5.45 6.16
N ARG A 656 10.84 -5.99 6.96
CA ARG A 656 10.42 -5.40 8.24
C ARG A 656 10.84 -6.29 9.40
N PHE A 657 11.58 -5.71 10.34
CA PHE A 657 12.18 -6.41 11.47
C PHE A 657 11.46 -6.01 12.75
N THR A 658 10.72 -6.93 13.37
CA THR A 658 10.04 -6.69 14.64
C THR A 658 10.67 -7.55 15.73
N LEU A 659 11.17 -6.93 16.79
CA LEU A 659 11.72 -7.65 17.93
C LEU A 659 10.62 -8.52 18.55
N GLU A 660 10.89 -9.82 18.71
CA GLU A 660 9.91 -10.73 19.29
C GLU A 660 9.57 -10.34 20.73
N ARG A 661 8.27 -10.38 21.02
CA ARG A 661 7.69 -9.97 22.30
C ARG A 661 7.14 -11.18 23.02
N PRO A 662 7.15 -11.20 24.36
CA PRO A 662 6.58 -12.30 25.13
C PRO A 662 5.06 -12.48 24.91
N GLU A 663 4.38 -11.45 24.40
CA GLU A 663 2.96 -11.49 24.00
C GLU A 663 2.66 -12.39 22.79
N SER A 664 3.69 -12.88 22.10
CA SER A 664 3.59 -13.87 21.02
C SER A 664 4.32 -15.14 21.41
N ILE A 665 3.63 -16.27 21.38
CA ILE A 665 4.17 -17.59 21.73
C ILE A 665 4.10 -18.47 20.49
N THR A 666 5.23 -19.00 20.02
CA THR A 666 5.26 -19.97 18.92
C THR A 666 5.56 -21.37 19.47
N LEU A 667 4.66 -22.31 19.20
CA LEU A 667 4.78 -23.73 19.48
C LEU A 667 5.07 -24.45 18.17
N GLN A 668 6.33 -24.82 17.97
CA GLN A 668 6.76 -25.62 16.82
C GLN A 668 6.21 -27.04 16.96
N ALA A 669 5.44 -27.56 16.00
CA ALA A 669 4.70 -28.81 16.19
C ALA A 669 5.61 -29.99 16.51
N GLU A 670 6.78 -30.02 15.88
CA GLU A 670 7.84 -31.03 16.02
C GLU A 670 8.59 -30.94 17.36
N SER A 671 8.38 -29.86 18.12
CA SER A 671 8.98 -29.63 19.44
C SER A 671 8.10 -30.10 20.61
N ALA A 672 7.04 -30.85 20.34
CA ALA A 672 6.14 -31.38 21.37
C ALA A 672 6.90 -32.15 22.47
N THR A 673 6.60 -31.84 23.73
CA THR A 673 7.19 -32.51 24.90
C THR A 673 6.74 -33.98 24.98
N GLU A 674 5.50 -34.25 24.60
CA GLU A 674 4.94 -35.60 24.52
C GLU A 674 3.93 -35.68 23.37
N GLN A 675 3.88 -36.82 22.67
CA GLN A 675 2.93 -37.02 21.58
C GLN A 675 2.49 -38.49 21.45
N GLN A 676 1.32 -38.72 20.86
CA GLN A 676 0.77 -40.04 20.59
C GLN A 676 0.21 -40.12 19.18
N GLY A 677 0.64 -41.12 18.42
CA GLY A 677 0.14 -41.41 17.06
C GLY A 677 0.76 -40.55 15.96
N THR A 678 1.30 -39.38 16.29
CA THR A 678 1.95 -38.46 15.36
C THR A 678 3.44 -38.75 15.15
N GLN A 679 4.02 -38.28 14.04
CA GLN A 679 5.47 -38.35 13.78
C GLN A 679 5.99 -37.12 13.03
N ASN A 680 7.22 -36.72 13.33
CA ASN A 680 7.89 -35.65 12.59
C ASN A 680 8.11 -36.10 11.14
N THR A 681 7.90 -35.17 10.20
CA THR A 681 8.20 -35.37 8.80
C THR A 681 8.97 -34.18 8.27
N ASP A 682 10.05 -34.46 7.56
CA ASP A 682 10.70 -33.44 6.75
C ASP A 682 9.77 -33.15 5.57
N LEU A 683 9.11 -32.01 5.60
CA LEU A 683 8.58 -31.43 4.38
C LEU A 683 9.75 -30.75 3.68
N THR A 684 10.00 -31.12 2.42
CA THR A 684 10.95 -30.41 1.55
C THR A 684 10.51 -28.96 1.25
N ASP A 685 9.43 -28.49 1.88
CA ASP A 685 8.75 -27.22 1.70
C ASP A 685 8.13 -26.69 3.01
N SER A 686 8.79 -26.91 4.15
CA SER A 686 8.36 -26.21 5.37
C SER A 686 8.59 -24.71 5.20
N ASP A 687 7.57 -23.94 5.54
CA ASP A 687 7.49 -22.53 5.19
C ASP A 687 8.31 -21.63 6.10
N ASP A 688 8.77 -22.12 7.24
CA ASP A 688 9.68 -21.49 8.21
C ASP A 688 11.04 -22.21 8.34
N GLY A 689 11.22 -23.35 7.68
CA GLY A 689 12.47 -24.11 7.63
C GLY A 689 12.65 -25.18 8.72
N THR A 690 11.62 -25.44 9.54
CA THR A 690 11.62 -26.55 10.53
C THR A 690 10.81 -27.76 10.04
N PRO A 691 11.04 -28.99 10.53
CA PRO A 691 10.20 -30.13 10.18
C PRO A 691 8.77 -29.98 10.70
N GLY A 692 7.77 -30.49 9.98
CA GLY A 692 6.38 -30.54 10.47
C GLY A 692 6.05 -31.86 11.17
N VAL A 693 4.80 -32.02 11.60
CA VAL A 693 4.23 -33.24 12.20
C VAL A 693 3.12 -33.82 11.31
N ALA A 694 3.23 -35.12 11.02
CA ALA A 694 2.32 -35.88 10.16
C ALA A 694 1.87 -37.20 10.81
N TYR A 695 1.29 -38.09 9.99
CA TYR A 695 0.68 -39.36 10.42
C TYR A 695 -0.43 -39.16 11.46
N ILE A 696 -1.18 -38.07 11.29
CA ILE A 696 -2.22 -37.66 12.23
C ILE A 696 -3.54 -38.34 11.86
N ASP A 697 -4.03 -39.21 12.75
CA ASP A 697 -5.33 -39.84 12.69
C ASP A 697 -6.25 -39.37 13.83
N THR A 698 -7.53 -39.73 13.74
CA THR A 698 -8.51 -39.40 14.78
C THR A 698 -8.13 -40.04 16.12
N GLY A 699 -7.97 -39.21 17.15
CA GLY A 699 -7.58 -39.60 18.51
C GLY A 699 -6.13 -39.27 18.86
N ASP A 700 -5.31 -38.89 17.86
CA ASP A 700 -3.91 -38.54 18.06
C ASP A 700 -3.76 -37.15 18.70
N TRP A 701 -2.61 -36.90 19.32
CA TRP A 701 -2.36 -35.65 20.02
C TRP A 701 -0.87 -35.34 20.21
N SER A 702 -0.57 -34.05 20.36
CA SER A 702 0.75 -33.54 20.81
C SER A 702 0.55 -32.55 21.96
N ARG A 703 1.42 -32.60 22.97
CA ARG A 703 1.42 -31.73 24.16
C ARG A 703 2.74 -30.97 24.27
N PHE A 704 2.63 -29.69 24.61
CA PHE A 704 3.73 -28.80 24.97
C PHE A 704 3.59 -28.47 26.45
N ASP A 705 4.61 -28.81 27.24
CA ASP A 705 4.70 -28.43 28.65
C ASP A 705 5.50 -27.13 28.79
N ASP A 706 5.38 -26.45 29.93
CA ASP A 706 6.11 -25.22 30.27
C ASP A 706 5.91 -24.07 29.26
N VAL A 707 4.67 -23.91 28.78
CA VAL A 707 4.27 -22.80 27.93
C VAL A 707 4.05 -21.56 28.80
N SER A 708 5.00 -20.62 28.74
CA SER A 708 4.95 -19.38 29.51
C SER A 708 3.99 -18.37 28.91
N VAL A 709 2.85 -18.13 29.57
CA VAL A 709 1.84 -17.15 29.18
C VAL A 709 2.06 -15.84 29.94
N PRO A 710 2.31 -14.71 29.26
CA PRO A 710 2.73 -13.48 29.92
C PRO A 710 1.61 -12.71 30.63
N ALA A 711 0.36 -12.87 30.21
CA ALA A 711 -0.77 -12.09 30.70
C ALA A 711 -2.10 -12.85 30.55
N ASP A 712 -3.04 -12.54 31.43
CA ASP A 712 -4.43 -12.99 31.27
C ASP A 712 -5.02 -12.37 30.00
N GLY A 713 -5.68 -13.16 29.16
CA GLY A 713 -6.32 -12.62 27.98
C GLY A 713 -6.84 -13.65 26.98
N LYS A 714 -7.31 -13.11 25.85
CA LYS A 714 -7.65 -13.92 24.68
C LYS A 714 -6.52 -13.86 23.68
N TYR A 715 -6.04 -15.03 23.30
CA TYR A 715 -4.96 -15.18 22.35
C TYR A 715 -5.53 -15.58 21.00
N LEU A 716 -5.08 -14.94 19.93
CA LEU A 716 -5.27 -15.40 18.56
C LEU A 716 -4.43 -16.67 18.37
N LEU A 717 -5.11 -17.81 18.27
CA LEU A 717 -4.49 -19.10 17.98
C LEU A 717 -4.42 -19.28 16.46
N GLN A 718 -3.21 -19.27 15.93
CA GLN A 718 -2.90 -19.45 14.52
C GLN A 718 -2.34 -20.85 14.33
N LEU A 719 -3.01 -21.72 13.57
CA LEU A 719 -2.54 -23.08 13.28
C LEU A 719 -2.12 -23.19 11.81
N ARG A 720 -0.83 -23.48 11.58
CA ARG A 720 -0.23 -23.64 10.25
C ARG A 720 -0.22 -25.09 9.81
N TYR A 721 -0.80 -25.40 8.66
CA TYR A 721 -0.91 -26.78 8.17
C TYR A 721 -1.08 -26.85 6.65
N SER A 722 -0.82 -28.03 6.07
CA SER A 722 -1.20 -28.41 4.72
C SER A 722 -1.90 -29.76 4.71
N THR A 723 -2.85 -29.97 3.79
CA THR A 723 -3.58 -31.24 3.72
C THR A 723 -4.11 -31.57 2.31
N VAL A 724 -4.14 -32.85 1.97
CA VAL A 724 -4.81 -33.35 0.75
C VAL A 724 -6.25 -33.79 1.02
N ASN A 725 -6.72 -33.70 2.27
CA ASN A 725 -8.09 -34.08 2.64
C ASN A 725 -9.09 -33.06 2.08
N ASP A 726 -10.13 -33.55 1.41
CA ASP A 726 -11.21 -32.76 0.80
C ASP A 726 -12.32 -32.38 1.79
N LYS A 727 -12.37 -33.06 2.94
CA LYS A 727 -13.28 -32.78 4.05
C LYS A 727 -12.57 -31.96 5.13
N PRO A 728 -13.30 -31.05 5.80
CA PRO A 728 -12.75 -30.33 6.93
C PRO A 728 -12.28 -31.29 8.03
N LEU A 729 -11.05 -31.08 8.53
CA LEU A 729 -10.52 -31.79 9.68
C LEU A 729 -10.91 -31.06 10.96
N LYS A 730 -10.90 -31.74 12.10
CA LYS A 730 -11.21 -31.15 13.40
C LYS A 730 -10.21 -31.52 14.47
N PHE A 731 -9.94 -30.56 15.34
CA PHE A 731 -9.11 -30.70 16.52
C PHE A 731 -9.73 -29.92 17.68
N ARG A 732 -9.18 -30.06 18.88
CA ARG A 732 -9.45 -29.18 20.02
C ARG A 732 -8.15 -28.88 20.74
N VAL A 733 -8.15 -27.85 21.58
CA VAL A 733 -7.02 -27.51 22.44
C VAL A 733 -7.41 -27.70 23.90
N GLU A 734 -6.64 -28.50 24.61
CA GLU A 734 -6.73 -28.68 26.06
C GLU A 734 -5.63 -27.85 26.73
N VAL A 735 -5.99 -27.10 27.77
CA VAL A 735 -5.06 -26.33 28.62
C VAL A 735 -5.13 -26.90 30.04
N ASP A 736 -3.99 -27.32 30.58
CA ASP A 736 -3.89 -27.98 31.90
C ASP A 736 -4.84 -29.17 32.07
N GLY A 737 -5.07 -29.89 30.98
CA GLY A 737 -5.94 -31.07 30.92
C GLY A 737 -7.44 -30.77 30.81
N ALA A 738 -7.84 -29.50 30.74
CA ALA A 738 -9.22 -29.09 30.48
C ALA A 738 -9.42 -28.66 29.03
N ASP A 739 -10.52 -29.06 28.40
CA ASP A 739 -10.88 -28.60 27.05
C ASP A 739 -11.19 -27.09 27.07
N ALA A 740 -10.35 -26.31 26.38
CA ALA A 740 -10.41 -24.86 26.39
C ALA A 740 -11.15 -24.28 25.18
N THR A 741 -11.31 -25.04 24.09
CA THR A 741 -11.85 -24.53 22.82
C THR A 741 -13.10 -25.27 22.34
N GLY A 742 -13.33 -26.50 22.80
CA GLY A 742 -14.21 -27.42 22.10
C GLY A 742 -13.69 -27.73 20.68
N PRO A 743 -14.55 -28.30 19.79
CA PRO A 743 -14.14 -28.72 18.45
C PRO A 743 -13.92 -27.54 17.50
N LEU A 744 -12.68 -27.36 17.05
CA LEU A 744 -12.24 -26.43 16.01
C LEU A 744 -12.13 -27.15 14.66
N SER A 745 -12.32 -26.44 13.55
CA SER A 745 -12.29 -27.02 12.19
C SER A 745 -11.31 -26.32 11.24
N LEU A 746 -10.54 -27.16 10.54
CA LEU A 746 -9.58 -26.82 9.50
C LEU A 746 -10.20 -27.11 8.13
N ARG A 747 -10.12 -26.15 7.20
CA ARG A 747 -10.61 -26.34 5.82
C ARG A 747 -9.66 -27.28 5.01
N PRO A 748 -10.02 -27.71 3.80
CA PRO A 748 -9.12 -28.38 2.82
C PRO A 748 -8.10 -27.40 2.22
N THR A 749 -6.80 -27.75 2.09
CA THR A 749 -5.85 -26.89 1.35
C THR A 749 -5.81 -27.32 -0.13
N SER A 750 -5.16 -26.53 -0.98
CA SER A 750 -4.95 -26.85 -2.39
C SER A 750 -3.98 -28.01 -2.63
N GLY A 751 -3.45 -28.63 -1.57
CA GLY A 751 -2.47 -29.70 -1.63
C GLY A 751 -1.45 -29.65 -0.48
N MET A 752 -0.57 -30.64 -0.44
CA MET A 752 0.44 -30.81 0.63
C MET A 752 1.53 -29.73 0.62
N LEU A 753 1.77 -29.10 -0.53
CA LEU A 753 2.75 -28.01 -0.72
C LEU A 753 2.09 -26.62 -0.67
N SER A 754 0.84 -26.54 -0.24
CA SER A 754 0.08 -25.29 -0.15
C SER A 754 -0.31 -25.04 1.30
N PRO A 755 0.65 -24.66 2.16
CA PRO A 755 0.38 -24.44 3.57
C PRO A 755 -0.56 -23.25 3.76
N ARG A 756 -1.43 -23.37 4.75
CA ARG A 756 -2.38 -22.36 5.19
C ARG A 756 -2.27 -22.17 6.69
N THR A 757 -2.58 -20.95 7.14
CA THR A 757 -2.83 -20.66 8.55
C THR A 757 -4.33 -20.51 8.77
N GLU A 758 -4.88 -21.18 9.78
CA GLU A 758 -6.25 -20.94 10.27
C GLU A 758 -6.19 -20.28 11.64
N ASP A 759 -6.99 -19.25 11.81
CA ASP A 759 -7.01 -18.43 13.00
C ASP A 759 -8.24 -18.76 13.88
N PHE A 760 -8.02 -18.83 15.20
CA PHE A 760 -8.99 -19.18 16.25
C PHE A 760 -8.73 -18.34 17.50
N VAL A 761 -9.54 -18.50 18.55
CA VAL A 761 -9.35 -17.79 19.83
C VAL A 761 -9.16 -18.79 20.97
N LEU A 762 -8.11 -18.60 21.76
CA LEU A 762 -7.80 -19.39 22.94
C LEU A 762 -7.71 -18.46 24.18
N PRO A 763 -8.63 -18.57 25.17
CA PRO A 763 -8.48 -17.86 26.43
C PRO A 763 -7.37 -18.51 27.27
N LEU A 764 -6.45 -17.70 27.78
CA LEU A 764 -5.36 -18.14 28.65
C LEU A 764 -5.22 -17.22 29.87
N THR A 765 -4.72 -17.78 30.96
CA THR A 765 -4.29 -17.03 32.14
C THR A 765 -2.77 -16.88 32.13
N ALA A 766 -2.25 -15.87 32.82
CA ALA A 766 -0.81 -15.68 32.98
C ALA A 766 -0.20 -16.79 33.85
N GLY A 767 0.99 -17.27 33.46
CA GLY A 767 1.71 -18.33 34.16
C GLY A 767 2.22 -19.42 33.22
N GLU A 768 2.77 -20.48 33.81
CA GLU A 768 3.22 -21.66 33.07
C GLU A 768 2.06 -22.63 32.89
N HIS A 769 1.84 -23.05 31.64
CA HIS A 769 0.72 -23.91 31.27
C HIS A 769 1.18 -25.10 30.42
N SER A 770 0.40 -26.18 30.45
CA SER A 770 0.48 -27.24 29.44
C SER A 770 -0.57 -27.00 28.36
N VAL A 771 -0.16 -27.03 27.09
CA VAL A 771 -1.03 -26.85 25.92
C VAL A 771 -1.01 -28.13 25.09
N LYS A 772 -2.19 -28.72 24.85
CA LYS A 772 -2.32 -29.99 24.14
C LYS A 772 -3.29 -29.88 22.98
N VAL A 773 -2.82 -30.22 21.77
CA VAL A 773 -3.63 -30.30 20.55
C VAL A 773 -4.12 -31.73 20.37
N VAL A 774 -5.43 -31.93 20.34
CA VAL A 774 -6.06 -33.25 20.19
C VAL A 774 -6.86 -33.31 18.90
N TRP A 775 -6.54 -34.25 18.02
CA TRP A 775 -7.21 -34.46 16.75
C TRP A 775 -8.47 -35.30 16.95
N ILE A 776 -9.64 -34.72 16.66
CA ILE A 776 -10.94 -35.35 16.95
C ILE A 776 -11.65 -35.87 15.70
N GLU A 777 -11.35 -35.30 14.53
CA GLU A 777 -11.71 -35.85 13.22
C GLU A 777 -10.55 -35.56 12.26
N ALA A 778 -9.66 -36.54 12.11
CA ALA A 778 -8.49 -36.46 11.24
C ALA A 778 -8.25 -37.79 10.51
N SER A 779 -7.56 -37.71 9.38
CA SER A 779 -7.02 -38.83 8.63
C SER A 779 -5.66 -38.47 8.07
N ALA A 780 -4.80 -39.47 7.94
CA ALA A 780 -3.52 -39.37 7.24
C ALA A 780 -3.62 -38.53 5.94
N GLY A 781 -2.64 -37.66 5.70
CA GLY A 781 -2.70 -36.67 4.62
C GLY A 781 -2.81 -35.21 5.10
N ILE A 782 -2.42 -34.93 6.34
CA ILE A 782 -2.17 -33.59 6.87
C ILE A 782 -0.73 -33.51 7.39
N VAL A 783 -0.12 -32.34 7.25
CA VAL A 783 1.04 -31.93 8.02
C VAL A 783 0.73 -30.65 8.78
N TRP A 784 0.95 -30.66 10.09
CA TRP A 784 0.89 -29.49 10.96
C TRP A 784 2.30 -28.98 11.20
N ASN A 785 2.56 -27.68 10.98
CA ASN A 785 3.90 -27.10 11.13
C ASN A 785 4.08 -26.42 12.49
N TRP A 786 3.30 -25.38 12.78
CA TRP A 786 3.40 -24.67 14.05
C TRP A 786 2.03 -24.15 14.50
N THR A 787 1.95 -23.82 15.77
CA THR A 787 0.86 -23.05 16.37
C THR A 787 1.41 -21.79 17.00
N ARG A 788 0.88 -20.62 16.65
CA ARG A 788 1.22 -19.36 17.29
C ARG A 788 0.06 -18.83 18.11
N LEU A 789 0.36 -18.26 19.27
CA LEU A 789 -0.59 -17.64 20.20
C LEU A 789 -0.18 -16.18 20.38
N ASP A 790 -0.95 -15.25 19.84
CA ASP A 790 -0.70 -13.81 19.99
C ASP A 790 -1.75 -13.18 20.90
N LEU A 791 -1.32 -12.48 21.96
CA LEU A 791 -2.24 -11.72 22.80
C LEU A 791 -2.90 -10.60 21.98
N GLN A 792 -4.22 -10.67 21.79
CA GLN A 792 -4.98 -9.72 20.98
C GLN A 792 -4.92 -8.28 21.53
N GLY A 793 -4.80 -8.14 22.85
CA GLY A 793 -4.91 -6.85 23.54
C GLY A 793 -6.28 -6.19 23.36
N THR A 794 -6.38 -4.93 23.78
CA THR A 794 -7.54 -4.05 23.52
C THR A 794 -7.02 -2.75 22.93
N SER A 795 -7.52 -2.37 21.75
CA SER A 795 -7.16 -1.10 21.13
C SER A 795 -8.25 -0.64 20.17
N GLU A 796 -8.47 0.66 20.13
CA GLU A 796 -9.34 1.33 19.17
C GLU A 796 -8.62 2.60 18.70
N GLN A 797 -8.54 2.77 17.39
CA GLN A 797 -7.93 3.94 16.77
C GLN A 797 -8.82 4.42 15.63
N THR A 798 -9.21 5.68 15.67
CA THR A 798 -9.89 6.36 14.56
C THR A 798 -8.87 7.16 13.76
N ILE A 799 -8.95 7.05 12.43
CA ILE A 799 -8.11 7.76 11.46
C ILE A 799 -9.07 8.52 10.54
N GLU A 800 -8.97 9.84 10.55
CA GLU A 800 -9.74 10.72 9.65
C GLU A 800 -9.27 10.51 8.20
N ALA A 801 -10.17 10.56 7.23
CA ALA A 801 -9.86 10.20 5.84
C ALA A 801 -8.93 11.21 5.16
N GLU A 802 -9.02 12.48 5.54
CA GLU A 802 -8.20 13.59 5.05
C GLU A 802 -6.77 13.59 5.62
N HIS A 803 -6.47 12.69 6.54
CA HIS A 803 -5.16 12.46 7.14
C HIS A 803 -4.33 11.43 6.35
N TRP A 804 -4.48 11.41 5.01
CA TRP A 804 -3.69 10.55 4.14
C TRP A 804 -2.29 11.11 3.93
N THR A 805 -1.29 10.23 3.83
CA THR A 805 0.11 10.53 3.50
C THR A 805 0.31 10.86 2.03
N MET A 806 -0.28 10.07 1.15
CA MET A 806 -0.27 10.32 -0.28
C MET A 806 -1.63 9.99 -0.88
N GLN A 807 -2.02 10.76 -1.89
CA GLN A 807 -3.19 10.50 -2.70
C GLN A 807 -2.82 10.49 -4.18
N TRP A 808 -3.29 9.47 -4.90
CA TRP A 808 -3.00 9.35 -6.33
C TRP A 808 -3.99 8.48 -7.11
N ASN A 809 -3.92 8.47 -8.45
CA ASN A 809 -4.56 7.50 -9.34
C ASN A 809 -3.57 6.47 -9.93
N THR A 810 -3.72 5.17 -9.68
CA THR A 810 -2.70 4.16 -10.06
C THR A 810 -2.33 4.16 -11.55
N ASP A 811 -3.20 4.63 -12.46
CA ASP A 811 -2.92 4.69 -13.90
C ASP A 811 -2.23 5.98 -14.35
N GLN A 812 -2.14 6.97 -13.47
CA GLN A 812 -1.63 8.30 -13.76
C GLN A 812 -0.49 8.69 -12.82
N GLU A 813 0.26 7.72 -12.28
CA GLU A 813 1.37 7.91 -11.33
C GLU A 813 2.47 8.89 -11.78
N TRP A 814 2.47 9.26 -13.06
CA TRP A 814 3.47 10.15 -13.64
C TRP A 814 2.87 11.37 -14.35
N ASN A 815 1.58 11.67 -14.17
CA ASN A 815 0.92 12.81 -14.84
C ASN A 815 0.05 13.60 -13.86
N TRP A 816 0.22 14.92 -13.82
CA TRP A 816 -0.68 15.85 -13.12
C TRP A 816 -1.65 16.48 -14.11
N LYS A 817 -2.96 16.42 -13.83
CA LYS A 817 -4.01 17.04 -14.66
C LYS A 817 -4.74 18.20 -13.97
N GLY A 818 -4.17 18.75 -12.90
CA GLY A 818 -4.79 19.82 -12.11
C GLY A 818 -5.37 19.32 -10.78
N PRO A 819 -6.03 20.22 -10.02
CA PRO A 819 -6.61 19.91 -8.71
C PRO A 819 -7.79 18.94 -8.91
N GLY A 820 -7.68 17.69 -8.45
CA GLY A 820 -8.71 16.70 -8.80
C GLY A 820 -8.55 15.25 -8.40
N THR A 821 -7.78 14.90 -7.36
CA THR A 821 -7.96 13.60 -6.72
C THR A 821 -8.34 13.88 -5.28
N GLY A 822 -9.60 13.68 -4.90
CA GLY A 822 -10.09 13.94 -3.54
C GLY A 822 -10.15 15.41 -3.15
N VAL A 823 -11.30 16.06 -3.35
CA VAL A 823 -11.53 17.37 -2.71
C VAL A 823 -11.97 17.09 -1.28
N VAL A 824 -11.11 17.42 -0.31
CA VAL A 824 -11.52 17.52 1.10
C VAL A 824 -12.55 18.64 1.19
N THR A 825 -13.77 18.32 1.60
CA THR A 825 -14.80 19.34 1.82
C THR A 825 -14.57 20.06 3.15
N GLU A 826 -15.22 21.20 3.39
CA GLU A 826 -15.13 21.92 4.67
C GLU A 826 -15.46 21.05 5.90
N ASP A 827 -16.25 19.99 5.72
CA ASP A 827 -16.63 19.03 6.75
C ASP A 827 -15.63 17.86 6.97
N GLY A 828 -14.41 17.91 6.40
CA GLY A 828 -13.38 16.86 6.55
C GLY A 828 -13.55 15.64 5.63
N VAL A 829 -14.74 15.46 5.05
CA VAL A 829 -15.03 14.35 4.13
C VAL A 829 -14.20 14.47 2.83
N VAL A 830 -13.48 13.40 2.48
CA VAL A 830 -12.81 13.22 1.19
C VAL A 830 -13.83 12.75 0.15
N GLY A 831 -14.00 13.50 -0.94
CA GLY A 831 -14.96 13.16 -2.01
C GLY A 831 -14.39 13.29 -3.42
N GLY A 832 -15.03 12.62 -4.37
CA GLY A 832 -14.55 12.55 -5.76
C GLY A 832 -13.38 11.59 -5.92
N ILE A 833 -13.41 10.47 -5.18
CA ILE A 833 -12.49 9.34 -5.36
C ILE A 833 -13.07 8.50 -6.51
N ASP A 834 -12.38 8.52 -7.64
CA ASP A 834 -12.75 7.83 -8.88
C ASP A 834 -12.02 6.48 -9.01
N PRO A 835 -12.38 5.60 -9.96
CA PRO A 835 -11.68 4.33 -10.13
C PRO A 835 -10.17 4.52 -10.24
N ASN A 836 -9.43 3.68 -9.52
CA ASN A 836 -7.98 3.68 -9.38
C ASN A 836 -7.39 4.82 -8.54
N ASP A 837 -8.20 5.75 -8.03
CA ASP A 837 -7.74 6.69 -7.00
C ASP A 837 -7.48 5.94 -5.69
N TYR A 838 -6.42 6.33 -4.98
CA TYR A 838 -6.06 5.80 -3.68
C TYR A 838 -5.74 6.87 -2.66
N LEU A 839 -6.04 6.56 -1.40
CA LEU A 839 -5.53 7.23 -0.21
C LEU A 839 -4.57 6.29 0.51
N ARG A 840 -3.33 6.72 0.75
CA ARG A 840 -2.30 5.94 1.45
C ARG A 840 -2.02 6.56 2.80
N TYR A 841 -1.99 5.75 3.84
CA TYR A 841 -1.70 6.12 5.22
C TYR A 841 -0.48 5.33 5.67
N GLU A 842 0.59 6.01 6.04
CA GLU A 842 1.84 5.36 6.44
C GLU A 842 2.04 5.38 7.97
N ASN A 843 2.86 4.46 8.46
CA ASN A 843 3.18 4.32 9.89
C ASN A 843 1.95 4.23 10.81
N VAL A 844 0.91 3.54 10.37
CA VAL A 844 -0.24 3.26 11.22
C VAL A 844 0.17 2.25 12.29
N PHE A 845 0.13 2.68 13.55
CA PHE A 845 0.60 1.88 14.68
C PHE A 845 -0.44 0.86 15.15
N VAL A 846 0.00 -0.38 15.30
CA VAL A 846 -0.80 -1.50 15.78
C VAL A 846 -0.12 -2.08 17.03
N PRO A 847 -0.73 -1.99 18.22
CA PRO A 847 -0.06 -2.33 19.48
C PRO A 847 0.16 -3.84 19.66
N ASN A 848 -0.75 -4.64 19.11
CA ASN A 848 -0.82 -6.09 19.28
C ASN A 848 -1.10 -6.79 17.95
N THR A 849 -0.43 -7.91 17.69
CA THR A 849 -0.76 -8.79 16.57
C THR A 849 -2.15 -9.36 16.81
N GLY A 850 -3.04 -9.27 15.83
CA GLY A 850 -4.39 -9.79 16.02
C GLY A 850 -5.34 -9.49 14.87
N MET A 851 -6.61 -9.80 15.12
CA MET A 851 -7.73 -9.45 14.24
C MET A 851 -8.24 -8.05 14.55
N TYR A 852 -8.41 -7.24 13.51
CA TYR A 852 -8.93 -5.89 13.60
C TYR A 852 -10.18 -5.75 12.76
N LYS A 853 -11.23 -5.25 13.39
CA LYS A 853 -12.43 -4.77 12.71
C LYS A 853 -12.12 -3.39 12.15
N VAL A 854 -12.21 -3.22 10.84
CA VAL A 854 -12.05 -1.92 10.19
C VAL A 854 -13.43 -1.40 9.84
N THR A 855 -13.84 -0.30 10.45
CA THR A 855 -15.15 0.34 10.19
C THR A 855 -14.93 1.64 9.45
N PHE A 856 -15.33 1.69 8.19
CA PHE A 856 -15.31 2.88 7.35
C PHE A 856 -16.61 3.65 7.49
N LYS A 857 -16.51 4.95 7.68
CA LYS A 857 -17.62 5.90 7.65
C LYS A 857 -17.59 6.60 6.30
N GLY A 858 -18.64 6.43 5.49
CA GLY A 858 -18.67 7.00 4.16
C GLY A 858 -20.03 6.92 3.48
N SER A 859 -20.08 7.40 2.24
CA SER A 859 -21.29 7.30 1.40
C SER A 859 -20.90 7.03 -0.05
N ALA A 860 -21.85 6.50 -0.80
CA ALA A 860 -21.70 6.29 -2.23
C ALA A 860 -23.01 6.62 -2.96
N ALA A 861 -22.89 7.29 -4.11
CA ALA A 861 -24.04 7.65 -4.94
C ALA A 861 -24.69 6.42 -5.61
N GLU A 862 -23.91 5.38 -5.85
CA GLU A 862 -24.30 4.08 -6.39
C GLU A 862 -23.57 2.98 -5.60
N ASP A 863 -23.98 1.72 -5.77
CA ASP A 863 -23.25 0.60 -5.20
C ASP A 863 -21.83 0.58 -5.78
N THR A 864 -20.81 0.55 -4.93
CA THR A 864 -19.40 0.61 -5.34
C THR A 864 -18.54 -0.33 -4.48
N THR A 865 -17.30 -0.54 -4.90
CA THR A 865 -16.28 -1.26 -4.12
C THR A 865 -15.00 -0.44 -4.03
N PHE A 866 -14.23 -0.70 -2.98
CA PHE A 866 -12.84 -0.27 -2.90
C PHE A 866 -12.01 -1.41 -2.31
N ARG A 867 -10.71 -1.40 -2.59
CA ARG A 867 -9.73 -2.30 -1.98
C ARG A 867 -9.14 -1.61 -0.77
N PHE A 868 -9.30 -2.20 0.40
CA PHE A 868 -8.51 -1.86 1.56
C PHE A 868 -7.26 -2.72 1.57
N GLU A 869 -6.09 -2.10 1.61
CA GLU A 869 -4.82 -2.80 1.58
C GLU A 869 -4.06 -2.59 2.89
N VAL A 870 -3.50 -3.66 3.43
CA VAL A 870 -2.57 -3.65 4.57
C VAL A 870 -1.23 -4.17 4.07
N ASP A 871 -0.22 -3.31 4.03
CA ASP A 871 1.10 -3.61 3.47
C ASP A 871 1.04 -4.26 2.07
N GLY A 872 0.05 -3.86 1.27
CA GLY A 872 -0.22 -4.36 -0.07
C GLY A 872 -1.09 -5.61 -0.17
N ASP A 873 -1.36 -6.32 0.93
CA ASP A 873 -2.37 -7.40 0.97
C ASP A 873 -3.77 -6.79 0.90
N ARG A 874 -4.65 -7.36 0.07
CA ARG A 874 -5.86 -6.69 -0.43
C ARG A 874 -7.13 -7.36 0.11
N ASP A 875 -8.02 -6.55 0.68
CA ASP A 875 -9.38 -6.91 1.04
C ASP A 875 -10.38 -6.05 0.28
N THR A 876 -11.31 -6.66 -0.44
CA THR A 876 -12.37 -5.94 -1.15
C THR A 876 -13.49 -5.56 -0.19
N VAL A 877 -13.84 -4.28 -0.18
CA VAL A 877 -14.90 -3.71 0.67
C VAL A 877 -16.04 -3.22 -0.22
N PHE A 878 -17.25 -3.74 0.04
CA PHE A 878 -18.45 -3.35 -0.69
C PHE A 878 -19.20 -2.22 0.02
N VAL A 879 -19.44 -1.13 -0.70
CA VAL A 879 -20.15 0.05 -0.20
C VAL A 879 -21.50 0.15 -0.91
N PRO A 880 -22.62 -0.14 -0.22
CA PRO A 880 -23.95 0.02 -0.82
C PRO A 880 -24.28 1.49 -1.02
N ARG A 881 -25.09 1.78 -2.04
CA ARG A 881 -25.71 3.08 -2.26
C ARG A 881 -26.43 3.54 -0.99
N SER A 882 -25.91 4.60 -0.37
CA SER A 882 -26.42 5.07 0.92
C SER A 882 -26.06 6.53 1.14
N GLY A 883 -26.87 7.23 1.92
CA GLY A 883 -26.65 8.64 2.25
C GLY A 883 -25.52 8.87 3.24
N ASP A 884 -25.20 7.87 4.06
CA ASP A 884 -24.11 7.84 5.05
C ASP A 884 -24.15 6.47 5.80
N ALA A 885 -23.25 5.54 5.49
CA ALA A 885 -23.25 4.19 6.05
C ALA A 885 -21.89 3.81 6.65
N ASN A 886 -21.95 3.04 7.74
CA ASN A 886 -20.78 2.32 8.23
C ASN A 886 -20.65 1.02 7.43
N VAL A 887 -19.50 0.85 6.79
CA VAL A 887 -19.12 -0.40 6.12
C VAL A 887 -17.95 -1.01 6.88
N THR A 888 -17.94 -2.33 7.00
CA THR A 888 -16.94 -3.05 7.78
C THR A 888 -16.20 -4.05 6.91
N THR A 889 -14.90 -4.18 7.15
CA THR A 889 -14.12 -5.38 6.82
C THR A 889 -13.32 -5.84 8.03
N TRP A 890 -12.71 -7.02 7.94
CA TRP A 890 -11.83 -7.57 8.96
C TRP A 890 -10.49 -7.90 8.35
N VAL A 891 -9.42 -7.52 9.04
CA VAL A 891 -8.05 -7.77 8.61
C VAL A 891 -7.24 -8.33 9.77
N LYS A 892 -6.27 -9.20 9.45
CA LYS A 892 -5.23 -9.58 10.41
C LYS A 892 -4.06 -8.64 10.24
N ILE A 893 -3.60 -8.04 11.33
CA ILE A 893 -2.45 -7.13 11.30
C ILE A 893 -1.48 -7.54 12.41
N SER A 894 -0.18 -7.56 12.10
CA SER A 894 0.85 -7.82 13.09
C SER A 894 1.09 -6.60 13.99
N ALA A 895 1.74 -6.78 15.14
CA ALA A 895 2.14 -5.63 15.97
C ALA A 895 3.26 -4.84 15.28
N GLY A 896 3.16 -3.51 15.32
CA GLY A 896 4.14 -2.59 14.76
C GLY A 896 3.52 -1.52 13.87
N LEU A 897 4.32 -0.96 12.96
CA LEU A 897 3.90 0.03 11.97
C LEU A 897 3.50 -0.65 10.65
N HIS A 898 2.40 -0.18 10.07
CA HIS A 898 1.84 -0.68 8.82
C HIS A 898 1.53 0.46 7.86
N THR A 899 1.58 0.16 6.56
CA THR A 899 1.03 1.03 5.51
C THR A 899 -0.37 0.55 5.16
N LEU A 900 -1.34 1.45 5.18
CA LEU A 900 -2.71 1.19 4.77
C LEU A 900 -3.01 1.93 3.47
N ARG A 901 -3.77 1.32 2.56
CA ARG A 901 -4.24 1.99 1.35
C ARG A 901 -5.71 1.72 1.08
N ILE A 902 -6.45 2.74 0.68
CA ILE A 902 -7.83 2.63 0.21
C ILE A 902 -7.81 2.94 -1.28
N VAL A 903 -8.03 1.96 -2.14
CA VAL A 903 -8.02 2.12 -3.60
C VAL A 903 -9.42 1.94 -4.14
N SER A 904 -10.01 2.97 -4.73
CA SER A 904 -11.36 2.90 -5.27
C SER A 904 -11.41 2.06 -6.54
N GLU A 905 -12.43 1.22 -6.67
CA GLU A 905 -12.69 0.43 -7.88
C GLU A 905 -13.88 0.97 -8.69
N GLY A 906 -14.68 1.85 -8.09
CA GLY A 906 -15.80 2.55 -8.71
C GLY A 906 -15.72 4.06 -8.51
N SER A 907 -16.72 4.79 -8.98
CA SER A 907 -16.79 6.25 -8.84
C SER A 907 -17.70 6.68 -7.69
N GLY A 908 -17.49 7.91 -7.21
CA GLY A 908 -18.41 8.56 -6.27
C GLY A 908 -18.33 8.06 -4.83
N LEU A 909 -17.21 7.42 -4.44
CA LEU A 909 -16.90 7.12 -3.05
C LEU A 909 -16.63 8.43 -2.30
N LYS A 910 -17.25 8.56 -1.12
CA LYS A 910 -16.92 9.59 -0.13
C LYS A 910 -16.53 8.91 1.16
N LEU A 911 -15.44 9.36 1.76
CA LEU A 911 -14.91 8.81 3.00
C LEU A 911 -14.72 9.93 4.02
N ASP A 912 -15.27 9.72 5.22
CA ASP A 912 -15.12 10.62 6.36
C ASP A 912 -13.95 10.17 7.23
N ARG A 913 -13.99 8.90 7.68
CA ARG A 913 -12.96 8.31 8.53
C ARG A 913 -13.04 6.79 8.54
N PHE A 914 -12.06 6.14 9.14
CA PHE A 914 -12.14 4.73 9.47
C PHE A 914 -11.60 4.43 10.87
N THR A 915 -12.12 3.39 11.50
CA THR A 915 -11.71 2.96 12.85
C THR A 915 -11.19 1.54 12.82
N LEU A 916 -10.01 1.33 13.40
CA LEU A 916 -9.39 0.04 13.65
C LEU A 916 -9.68 -0.38 15.09
N THR A 917 -10.47 -1.45 15.28
CA THR A 917 -10.80 -1.97 16.60
C THR A 917 -10.28 -3.40 16.74
N ALA A 918 -9.33 -3.62 17.66
CA ALA A 918 -8.85 -4.96 18.02
C ALA A 918 -10.01 -5.77 18.60
N SER A 919 -10.26 -6.96 18.06
CA SER A 919 -11.40 -7.76 18.53
C SER A 919 -11.23 -9.24 18.24
N THR A 920 -11.53 -10.04 19.27
CA THR A 920 -11.67 -11.50 19.15
C THR A 920 -13.09 -11.92 18.78
N ALA A 921 -14.03 -10.98 18.63
CA ALA A 921 -15.40 -11.27 18.17
C ALA A 921 -15.46 -11.50 16.65
N ALA A 922 -14.29 -11.60 16.00
CA ALA A 922 -14.16 -11.88 14.57
C ALA A 922 -14.98 -13.12 14.20
N ILE A 923 -15.87 -12.91 13.25
CA ILE A 923 -16.52 -13.97 12.50
C ILE A 923 -15.40 -14.64 11.69
N LYS A 924 -15.39 -15.96 11.59
CA LYS A 924 -14.43 -16.71 10.77
C LYS A 924 -14.95 -16.89 9.33
N ALA A 925 -16.26 -17.05 9.18
CA ALA A 925 -16.92 -17.26 7.89
C ALA A 925 -18.41 -16.95 7.97
N LEU A 926 -19.03 -16.76 6.79
CA LEU A 926 -20.48 -16.88 6.64
C LEU A 926 -20.81 -18.23 6.04
N ASP A 927 -21.66 -18.96 6.74
CA ASP A 927 -22.27 -20.20 6.27
C ASP A 927 -23.58 -19.84 5.58
N VAL A 928 -23.67 -20.07 4.27
CA VAL A 928 -24.87 -19.81 3.46
C VAL A 928 -25.44 -21.15 3.08
N THR A 929 -26.66 -21.42 3.53
CA THR A 929 -27.33 -22.71 3.35
C THR A 929 -28.67 -22.54 2.67
N GLY A 930 -29.06 -23.53 1.87
CA GLY A 930 -30.33 -23.56 1.17
C GLY A 930 -30.40 -24.71 0.18
N ALA A 931 -31.48 -24.76 -0.60
CA ALA A 931 -31.59 -25.76 -1.66
C ALA A 931 -30.48 -25.54 -2.71
N GLY A 932 -29.70 -26.58 -3.02
CA GLY A 932 -28.71 -26.54 -4.10
C GLY A 932 -29.35 -26.64 -5.50
N THR A 933 -30.64 -27.01 -5.57
CA THR A 933 -31.38 -27.10 -6.83
C THR A 933 -32.77 -26.50 -6.68
N LEU A 934 -33.16 -25.65 -7.62
CA LEU A 934 -34.50 -25.05 -7.72
C LEU A 934 -35.13 -25.34 -9.10
N LYS A 935 -36.45 -25.18 -9.20
CA LYS A 935 -37.16 -25.27 -10.49
C LYS A 935 -37.64 -23.90 -10.91
N VAL A 936 -37.65 -23.60 -12.20
CA VAL A 936 -38.23 -22.37 -12.74
C VAL A 936 -39.66 -22.19 -12.19
N GLY A 937 -39.94 -21.01 -11.61
CA GLY A 937 -41.22 -20.69 -10.98
C GLY A 937 -41.41 -21.16 -9.51
N GLU A 938 -40.50 -21.96 -8.96
CA GLU A 938 -40.53 -22.42 -7.56
C GLU A 938 -39.39 -21.75 -6.75
N PRO A 939 -39.66 -20.62 -6.05
CA PRO A 939 -38.63 -19.90 -5.30
C PRO A 939 -38.13 -20.68 -4.09
N GLY A 940 -36.85 -20.47 -3.75
CA GLY A 940 -36.20 -21.03 -2.56
C GLY A 940 -35.66 -19.94 -1.64
N ARG A 941 -35.41 -20.25 -0.37
CA ARG A 941 -34.84 -19.28 0.59
C ARG A 941 -33.48 -19.74 1.08
N LEU A 942 -32.52 -18.83 1.11
CA LEU A 942 -31.22 -19.03 1.74
C LEU A 942 -31.29 -18.63 3.22
N SER A 943 -30.53 -19.32 4.05
CA SER A 943 -30.28 -18.99 5.45
C SER A 943 -28.79 -18.70 5.62
N VAL A 944 -28.48 -17.63 6.34
CA VAL A 944 -27.11 -17.20 6.60
C VAL A 944 -26.83 -17.34 8.08
N ALA A 945 -25.65 -17.85 8.42
CA ALA A 945 -25.16 -17.88 9.79
C ALA A 945 -23.70 -17.41 9.84
N THR A 946 -23.34 -16.63 10.86
CA THR A 946 -21.95 -16.38 11.18
C THR A 946 -21.35 -17.61 11.85
N VAL A 947 -20.11 -17.94 11.50
CA VAL A 947 -19.30 -18.91 12.20
C VAL A 947 -18.30 -18.13 13.04
N ALA A 948 -18.37 -18.20 14.37
CA ALA A 948 -17.38 -17.55 15.25
C ALA A 948 -16.05 -18.32 15.26
N ALA A 949 -14.99 -17.68 15.75
CA ALA A 949 -13.66 -18.28 15.90
C ALA A 949 -13.62 -19.49 16.84
N ASP A 950 -14.62 -19.68 17.72
CA ASP A 950 -14.81 -20.88 18.55
C ASP A 950 -15.66 -21.97 17.86
N GLY A 951 -16.04 -21.77 16.59
CA GLY A 951 -16.85 -22.71 15.80
C GLY A 951 -18.37 -22.54 15.96
N THR A 952 -18.83 -21.68 16.86
CA THR A 952 -20.26 -21.42 17.10
C THR A 952 -20.94 -20.84 15.86
N ARG A 953 -22.14 -21.33 15.51
CA ARG A 953 -22.96 -20.82 14.39
C ARG A 953 -24.12 -20.00 14.92
N THR A 954 -24.21 -18.74 14.52
CA THR A 954 -25.31 -17.85 14.89
C THR A 954 -26.08 -17.42 13.65
N PRO A 955 -27.39 -17.72 13.54
CA PRO A 955 -28.20 -17.25 12.41
C PRO A 955 -28.19 -15.73 12.29
N VAL A 956 -28.09 -15.23 11.07
CA VAL A 956 -28.18 -13.81 10.73
C VAL A 956 -29.45 -13.58 9.94
N THR A 957 -30.33 -12.72 10.46
CA THR A 957 -31.63 -12.43 9.85
C THR A 957 -31.76 -11.02 9.31
N GLU A 958 -30.80 -10.13 9.61
CA GLU A 958 -30.81 -8.72 9.18
C GLU A 958 -29.39 -8.28 8.78
N GLY A 959 -29.27 -7.25 7.93
CA GLY A 959 -27.98 -6.69 7.53
C GLY A 959 -27.13 -7.59 6.63
N VAL A 960 -27.77 -8.51 5.89
CA VAL A 960 -27.10 -9.33 4.86
C VAL A 960 -27.37 -8.72 3.49
N THR A 961 -26.32 -8.56 2.70
CA THR A 961 -26.42 -8.18 1.28
C THR A 961 -26.25 -9.42 0.42
N PHE A 962 -27.18 -9.69 -0.50
CA PHE A 962 -27.08 -10.80 -1.44
C PHE A 962 -26.77 -10.33 -2.86
N LYS A 963 -25.94 -11.09 -3.58
CA LYS A 963 -25.62 -10.89 -5.00
C LYS A 963 -25.73 -12.20 -5.75
N SER A 964 -26.30 -12.18 -6.96
CA SER A 964 -26.29 -13.33 -7.87
C SER A 964 -25.18 -13.15 -8.91
N SER A 965 -24.43 -14.22 -9.20
CA SER A 965 -23.45 -14.24 -10.30
C SER A 965 -24.11 -14.12 -11.67
N ASP A 966 -25.37 -14.54 -11.79
CA ASP A 966 -26.16 -14.42 -13.02
C ASP A 966 -27.65 -14.21 -12.67
N PRO A 967 -28.09 -12.94 -12.58
CA PRO A 967 -29.50 -12.59 -12.32
C PRO A 967 -30.47 -13.07 -13.40
N SER A 968 -30.00 -13.43 -14.61
CA SER A 968 -30.88 -13.98 -15.65
C SER A 968 -31.30 -15.43 -15.36
N ILE A 969 -30.48 -16.17 -14.60
CA ILE A 969 -30.76 -17.54 -14.13
C ILE A 969 -31.52 -17.51 -12.80
N ALA A 970 -31.05 -16.74 -11.83
CA ALA A 970 -31.68 -16.60 -10.53
C ALA A 970 -31.43 -15.22 -9.93
N THR A 971 -32.48 -14.53 -9.51
CA THR A 971 -32.39 -13.30 -8.70
C THR A 971 -32.53 -13.64 -7.21
N VAL A 972 -31.99 -12.82 -6.34
CA VAL A 972 -32.12 -12.94 -4.88
C VAL A 972 -32.51 -11.58 -4.31
N ASP A 973 -33.44 -11.55 -3.34
CA ASP A 973 -33.83 -10.32 -2.65
C ASP A 973 -33.06 -10.12 -1.31
N ALA A 974 -33.33 -9.01 -0.63
CA ALA A 974 -32.66 -8.66 0.63
C ALA A 974 -32.92 -9.65 1.78
N ASP A 975 -34.00 -10.44 1.70
CA ASP A 975 -34.34 -11.46 2.70
C ASP A 975 -33.80 -12.85 2.32
N GLY A 976 -32.98 -12.94 1.26
CA GLY A 976 -32.40 -14.18 0.77
C GLY A 976 -33.38 -15.08 -0.01
N LEU A 977 -34.51 -14.54 -0.49
CA LEU A 977 -35.44 -15.29 -1.35
C LEU A 977 -34.89 -15.33 -2.78
N VAL A 978 -34.48 -16.52 -3.20
CA VAL A 978 -34.01 -16.80 -4.55
C VAL A 978 -35.19 -17.11 -5.46
N THR A 979 -35.35 -16.30 -6.50
CA THR A 979 -36.34 -16.49 -7.56
C THR A 979 -35.66 -17.04 -8.82
N PRO A 980 -35.84 -18.35 -9.13
CA PRO A 980 -35.31 -18.96 -10.34
C PRO A 980 -36.07 -18.47 -11.58
N ARG A 981 -35.33 -18.13 -12.65
CA ARG A 981 -35.85 -17.54 -13.89
C ARG A 981 -35.68 -18.46 -15.09
N THR A 982 -34.46 -18.95 -15.33
CA THR A 982 -34.14 -19.90 -16.42
C THR A 982 -33.29 -21.04 -15.88
N TRP A 983 -33.30 -22.19 -16.56
CA TRP A 983 -32.42 -23.30 -16.19
C TRP A 983 -30.94 -22.88 -16.31
N GLY A 984 -30.07 -23.47 -15.51
CA GLY A 984 -28.64 -23.12 -15.47
C GLY A 984 -28.07 -23.19 -14.07
N THR A 985 -26.92 -22.57 -13.85
CA THR A 985 -26.34 -22.44 -12.50
C THR A 985 -25.99 -20.99 -12.23
N ALA A 986 -26.39 -20.49 -11.05
CA ALA A 986 -25.92 -19.22 -10.51
C ALA A 986 -25.34 -19.45 -9.11
N THR A 987 -24.32 -18.68 -8.75
CA THR A 987 -23.81 -18.63 -7.38
C THR A 987 -24.40 -17.39 -6.70
N ILE A 988 -25.01 -17.60 -5.54
CA ILE A 988 -25.52 -16.51 -4.70
C ILE A 988 -24.50 -16.24 -3.60
N THR A 989 -23.97 -15.02 -3.55
CA THR A 989 -23.03 -14.56 -2.53
C THR A 989 -23.78 -13.72 -1.50
N ALA A 990 -23.70 -14.11 -0.23
CA ALA A 990 -24.17 -13.33 0.91
C ALA A 990 -22.98 -12.58 1.53
N ILE A 991 -23.17 -11.33 1.92
CA ILE A 991 -22.16 -10.47 2.56
C ILE A 991 -22.75 -9.94 3.86
N HIS A 992 -22.02 -10.09 4.96
CA HIS A 992 -22.42 -9.61 6.30
C HIS A 992 -21.19 -9.37 7.18
N ASP A 993 -21.15 -8.20 7.83
CA ASP A 993 -20.05 -7.75 8.69
C ASP A 993 -18.65 -7.91 8.05
N GLY A 994 -18.54 -7.64 6.75
CA GLY A 994 -17.30 -7.76 5.98
C GLY A 994 -16.95 -9.16 5.48
N PHE A 995 -17.65 -10.19 5.94
CA PHE A 995 -17.46 -11.56 5.43
C PHE A 995 -18.36 -11.82 4.24
N SER A 996 -17.90 -12.71 3.35
CA SER A 996 -18.74 -13.27 2.30
C SER A 996 -18.87 -14.79 2.46
N GLY A 997 -20.03 -15.31 2.09
CA GLY A 997 -20.29 -16.73 1.93
C GLY A 997 -21.05 -16.94 0.62
N ALA A 998 -20.83 -18.07 -0.04
CA ALA A 998 -21.42 -18.33 -1.35
C ALA A 998 -22.18 -19.66 -1.34
N HIS A 999 -23.31 -19.70 -2.03
CA HIS A 999 -24.11 -20.90 -2.23
C HIS A 999 -24.43 -21.07 -3.71
N LYS A 1000 -23.97 -22.18 -4.30
CA LYS A 1000 -24.24 -22.52 -5.70
C LYS A 1000 -25.66 -23.07 -5.85
N ILE A 1001 -26.41 -22.56 -6.81
CA ILE A 1001 -27.78 -22.97 -7.12
C ILE A 1001 -27.86 -23.42 -8.56
N THR A 1002 -28.30 -24.65 -8.78
CA THR A 1002 -28.68 -25.16 -10.10
C THR A 1002 -30.18 -24.97 -10.29
N VAL A 1003 -30.59 -24.20 -11.29
CA VAL A 1003 -31.99 -24.08 -11.70
C VAL A 1003 -32.26 -25.12 -12.78
N THR A 1004 -33.33 -25.88 -12.61
CA THR A 1004 -33.86 -26.82 -13.60
C THR A 1004 -35.18 -26.30 -14.15
N ASP A 1005 -35.49 -26.63 -15.39
CA ASP A 1005 -36.79 -26.34 -15.97
C ASP A 1005 -37.45 -27.65 -16.41
N PRO A 1006 -38.42 -28.19 -15.65
CA PRO A 1006 -39.10 -29.42 -16.03
C PRO A 1006 -40.04 -29.25 -17.24
N GLY A 1007 -40.25 -28.03 -17.72
CA GLY A 1007 -41.07 -27.73 -18.90
C GLY A 1007 -40.32 -27.86 -20.22
N VAL A 1008 -39.01 -28.12 -20.21
CA VAL A 1008 -38.19 -28.24 -21.42
C VAL A 1008 -37.27 -29.47 -21.37
N VAL A 1009 -37.04 -30.05 -22.54
CA VAL A 1009 -35.98 -31.02 -22.79
C VAL A 1009 -34.79 -30.28 -23.39
N LEU A 1010 -33.63 -30.42 -22.77
CA LEU A 1010 -32.36 -29.84 -23.22
C LEU A 1010 -31.58 -30.88 -24.03
N THR A 1011 -31.29 -30.56 -25.29
CA THR A 1011 -30.46 -31.41 -26.16
C THR A 1011 -29.12 -30.73 -26.38
N TYR A 1012 -28.05 -31.36 -25.91
CA TYR A 1012 -26.68 -30.91 -26.14
C TYR A 1012 -26.22 -31.38 -27.52
N VAL A 1013 -25.64 -30.46 -28.28
CA VAL A 1013 -25.12 -30.65 -29.64
C VAL A 1013 -23.64 -30.32 -29.57
N ASN A 1014 -22.79 -31.33 -29.73
CA ASN A 1014 -21.34 -31.15 -29.65
C ASN A 1014 -20.86 -30.23 -30.80
N ASP A 1015 -19.77 -29.50 -30.59
CA ASP A 1015 -19.08 -28.71 -31.62
C ASP A 1015 -18.74 -29.50 -32.91
N THR A 1016 -18.57 -30.81 -32.79
CA THR A 1016 -18.29 -31.77 -33.87
C THR A 1016 -19.54 -32.30 -34.60
N ASP A 1017 -20.75 -31.86 -34.22
CA ASP A 1017 -21.98 -32.26 -34.91
C ASP A 1017 -21.98 -31.77 -36.35
N GLU A 1018 -22.28 -32.67 -37.30
CA GLU A 1018 -22.24 -32.38 -38.75
C GLU A 1018 -23.20 -31.26 -39.20
N ARG A 1019 -24.15 -30.87 -38.35
CA ARG A 1019 -25.09 -29.77 -38.61
C ARG A 1019 -24.49 -28.40 -38.30
N ILE A 1020 -23.35 -28.33 -37.61
CA ILE A 1020 -22.63 -27.09 -37.34
C ILE A 1020 -21.70 -26.81 -38.51
N ALA A 1021 -21.86 -25.62 -39.10
CA ALA A 1021 -21.07 -25.16 -40.23
C ALA A 1021 -20.00 -24.17 -39.76
N TYR A 1022 -18.74 -24.51 -40.05
CA TYR A 1022 -17.59 -23.62 -39.93
C TYR A 1022 -17.19 -23.17 -41.35
N PRO A 1023 -17.80 -22.11 -41.89
CA PRO A 1023 -17.57 -21.68 -43.28
C PRO A 1023 -16.15 -21.17 -43.56
N ASP A 1024 -15.40 -20.78 -42.54
CA ASP A 1024 -14.04 -20.28 -42.66
C ASP A 1024 -13.03 -21.43 -42.51
N GLU A 1025 -12.06 -21.52 -43.44
CA GLU A 1025 -11.12 -22.66 -43.54
C GLU A 1025 -10.12 -22.78 -42.37
N ASP A 1026 -10.06 -21.77 -41.48
CA ASP A 1026 -9.06 -21.65 -40.40
C ASP A 1026 -9.57 -22.03 -38.99
N PHE A 1027 -10.77 -22.60 -38.84
CA PHE A 1027 -11.18 -23.20 -37.56
C PHE A 1027 -10.39 -24.48 -37.29
N ILE A 1028 -9.80 -24.60 -36.09
CA ILE A 1028 -9.09 -25.81 -35.67
C ILE A 1028 -9.92 -26.62 -34.68
N TYR A 1029 -9.83 -27.94 -34.81
CA TYR A 1029 -10.34 -28.88 -33.83
C TYR A 1029 -9.26 -29.23 -32.80
N SER A 1030 -9.65 -29.28 -31.52
CA SER A 1030 -8.77 -29.71 -30.41
C SER A 1030 -9.53 -30.67 -29.50
N GLY A 1031 -9.05 -31.90 -29.35
CA GLY A 1031 -9.68 -32.91 -28.48
C GLY A 1031 -8.72 -33.47 -27.42
N GLY A 1032 -9.28 -34.09 -26.38
CA GLY A 1032 -8.54 -34.71 -25.28
C GLY A 1032 -7.89 -33.68 -24.35
N ARG A 1033 -8.57 -32.55 -24.11
CA ARG A 1033 -7.99 -31.37 -23.43
C ARG A 1033 -7.87 -31.58 -21.92
N GLY A 1034 -8.75 -32.38 -21.32
CA GLY A 1034 -8.79 -32.60 -19.87
C GLY A 1034 -9.23 -31.37 -19.08
N LEU A 1035 -9.86 -30.38 -19.72
CA LEU A 1035 -10.21 -29.08 -19.13
C LEU A 1035 -11.68 -29.00 -18.69
N GLY A 1036 -12.49 -30.01 -19.03
CA GLY A 1036 -13.91 -30.08 -18.64
C GLY A 1036 -14.88 -29.60 -19.73
N ASP A 1037 -14.43 -29.49 -20.98
CA ASP A 1037 -15.26 -29.22 -22.16
C ASP A 1037 -16.29 -30.35 -22.38
N TYR A 1038 -17.41 -30.03 -23.01
CA TYR A 1038 -18.38 -31.05 -23.42
C TYR A 1038 -17.74 -31.92 -24.52
N GLY A 1039 -17.82 -33.25 -24.37
CA GLY A 1039 -17.10 -34.16 -25.27
C GLY A 1039 -15.58 -34.21 -25.08
N ASP A 1040 -15.01 -33.38 -24.20
CA ASP A 1040 -13.57 -33.16 -24.03
C ASP A 1040 -12.88 -32.66 -25.32
N ASP A 1041 -13.64 -31.96 -26.17
CA ASP A 1041 -13.23 -31.40 -27.45
C ASP A 1041 -13.81 -30.00 -27.72
N VAL A 1042 -13.17 -29.23 -28.61
CA VAL A 1042 -13.62 -27.89 -29.04
C VAL A 1042 -13.20 -27.59 -30.49
N HIS A 1043 -13.91 -26.65 -31.12
CA HIS A 1043 -13.45 -25.93 -32.31
C HIS A 1043 -13.08 -24.49 -31.95
N ALA A 1044 -11.92 -24.01 -32.44
CA ALA A 1044 -11.40 -22.68 -32.16
C ALA A 1044 -11.06 -21.90 -33.43
N GLY A 1045 -11.39 -20.60 -33.45
CA GLY A 1045 -10.93 -19.61 -34.43
C GLY A 1045 -10.18 -18.47 -33.71
N TRP A 1046 -9.48 -17.59 -34.43
CA TRP A 1046 -8.70 -16.49 -33.85
C TRP A 1046 -8.60 -15.24 -34.73
N HIS A 1047 -9.36 -15.16 -35.83
CA HIS A 1047 -9.41 -14.01 -36.72
C HIS A 1047 -10.75 -13.28 -36.58
N ALA A 1048 -10.69 -11.95 -36.57
CA ALA A 1048 -11.89 -11.12 -36.55
C ALA A 1048 -12.77 -11.40 -37.78
N GLY A 1049 -14.07 -11.53 -37.56
CA GLY A 1049 -15.07 -11.81 -38.59
C GLY A 1049 -15.31 -13.29 -38.90
N GLN A 1050 -14.49 -14.21 -38.36
CA GLN A 1050 -14.75 -15.65 -38.48
C GLN A 1050 -16.10 -16.01 -37.86
N ALA A 1051 -16.84 -16.92 -38.49
CA ALA A 1051 -18.18 -17.27 -38.05
C ALA A 1051 -18.41 -18.79 -37.96
N VAL A 1052 -19.32 -19.17 -37.06
CA VAL A 1052 -19.94 -20.51 -37.00
C VAL A 1052 -21.45 -20.36 -37.11
N GLU A 1053 -22.10 -21.28 -37.83
CA GLU A 1053 -23.55 -21.31 -38.00
C GLU A 1053 -24.13 -22.67 -37.61
N PHE A 1054 -25.24 -22.68 -36.88
CA PHE A 1054 -25.96 -23.89 -36.51
C PHE A 1054 -27.47 -23.69 -36.65
N THR A 1055 -28.13 -24.60 -37.38
CA THR A 1055 -29.59 -24.60 -37.52
C THR A 1055 -30.21 -25.66 -36.61
N PHE A 1056 -31.17 -25.24 -35.79
CA PHE A 1056 -31.84 -26.08 -34.80
C PHE A 1056 -33.36 -25.94 -34.88
N THR A 1057 -34.07 -26.98 -34.45
CA THR A 1057 -35.52 -26.92 -34.25
C THR A 1057 -35.81 -26.88 -32.76
N GLY A 1058 -36.37 -25.79 -32.26
CA GLY A 1058 -36.59 -25.64 -30.83
C GLY A 1058 -37.31 -24.35 -30.45
N THR A 1059 -37.42 -24.13 -29.15
CA THR A 1059 -37.94 -22.90 -28.54
C THR A 1059 -36.85 -22.07 -27.86
N GLY A 1060 -35.59 -22.51 -27.95
CA GLY A 1060 -34.46 -21.82 -27.36
C GLY A 1060 -33.14 -22.45 -27.74
N ILE A 1061 -32.07 -21.68 -27.57
CA ILE A 1061 -30.70 -22.05 -27.89
C ILE A 1061 -29.75 -21.42 -26.88
N SER A 1062 -28.75 -22.18 -26.47
CA SER A 1062 -27.60 -21.68 -25.71
C SER A 1062 -26.29 -22.03 -26.41
N LEU A 1063 -25.27 -21.22 -26.18
CA LEU A 1063 -23.89 -21.48 -26.60
C LEU A 1063 -23.04 -21.76 -25.35
N LEU A 1064 -22.35 -22.89 -25.37
CA LEU A 1064 -21.26 -23.21 -24.44
C LEU A 1064 -19.92 -22.88 -25.11
N SER A 1065 -19.08 -22.19 -24.37
CA SER A 1065 -17.76 -21.73 -24.78
C SER A 1065 -16.85 -21.67 -23.56
N GLU A 1066 -15.55 -21.59 -23.79
CA GLU A 1066 -14.59 -21.32 -22.73
C GLU A 1066 -14.52 -19.80 -22.46
N ARG A 1067 -14.08 -19.41 -21.25
CA ARG A 1067 -13.66 -18.04 -20.94
C ARG A 1067 -12.21 -18.04 -20.44
N TYR A 1068 -11.36 -17.22 -21.04
CA TYR A 1068 -9.97 -17.00 -20.59
C TYR A 1068 -9.38 -15.71 -21.20
N SER A 1069 -8.22 -15.26 -20.71
CA SER A 1069 -7.61 -13.96 -21.06
C SER A 1069 -7.14 -13.85 -22.52
N ASP A 1070 -7.01 -14.99 -23.21
CA ASP A 1070 -6.68 -15.08 -24.64
C ASP A 1070 -7.92 -14.95 -25.56
N MET A 1071 -9.11 -14.78 -24.98
CA MET A 1071 -10.39 -14.68 -25.69
C MET A 1071 -10.91 -13.25 -25.77
N GLY A 1072 -11.79 -13.00 -26.74
CA GLY A 1072 -12.38 -11.68 -26.99
C GLY A 1072 -13.89 -11.73 -27.11
N ALA A 1073 -14.47 -10.61 -27.55
CA ALA A 1073 -15.91 -10.50 -27.74
C ALA A 1073 -16.40 -11.27 -28.98
N ILE A 1074 -17.57 -11.92 -28.83
CA ILE A 1074 -18.31 -12.59 -29.90
C ILE A 1074 -19.66 -11.92 -30.13
N ASP A 1075 -20.07 -11.77 -31.40
CA ASP A 1075 -21.40 -11.33 -31.78
C ASP A 1075 -22.29 -12.55 -32.08
N VAL A 1076 -23.43 -12.66 -31.42
CA VAL A 1076 -24.37 -13.78 -31.57
C VAL A 1076 -25.66 -13.30 -32.22
N TYR A 1077 -25.95 -13.85 -33.40
CA TYR A 1077 -27.16 -13.62 -34.18
C TYR A 1077 -28.08 -14.84 -34.08
N VAL A 1078 -29.39 -14.61 -34.00
CA VAL A 1078 -30.41 -15.66 -34.15
C VAL A 1078 -31.43 -15.19 -35.19
N ASP A 1079 -31.65 -16.01 -36.21
CA ASP A 1079 -32.48 -15.71 -37.38
C ASP A 1079 -32.07 -14.43 -38.13
N GLY A 1080 -30.77 -14.14 -38.15
CA GLY A 1080 -30.17 -12.99 -38.82
C GLY A 1080 -30.18 -11.69 -37.98
N ASP A 1081 -30.86 -11.67 -36.84
CA ASP A 1081 -30.86 -10.52 -35.92
C ASP A 1081 -29.76 -10.66 -34.88
N LEU A 1082 -28.97 -9.59 -34.64
CA LEU A 1082 -28.01 -9.55 -33.54
C LEU A 1082 -28.76 -9.60 -32.20
N LYS A 1083 -28.48 -10.61 -31.37
CA LYS A 1083 -29.12 -10.81 -30.07
C LYS A 1083 -28.20 -10.40 -28.91
N ALA A 1084 -26.89 -10.60 -29.04
CA ALA A 1084 -25.93 -10.22 -28.01
C ALA A 1084 -24.52 -10.03 -28.59
N THR A 1085 -23.74 -9.17 -27.94
CA THR A 1085 -22.28 -9.18 -28.00
C THR A 1085 -21.78 -9.66 -26.64
N VAL A 1086 -21.00 -10.73 -26.61
CA VAL A 1086 -20.56 -11.38 -25.36
C VAL A 1086 -19.04 -11.33 -25.29
N ASP A 1087 -18.50 -10.69 -24.26
CA ASP A 1087 -17.07 -10.77 -23.96
C ASP A 1087 -16.75 -12.09 -23.24
N CYS A 1088 -15.81 -12.86 -23.80
CA CYS A 1088 -15.35 -14.14 -23.25
C CYS A 1088 -14.02 -14.02 -22.47
N ASP A 1089 -13.47 -12.81 -22.29
CA ASP A 1089 -12.27 -12.59 -21.50
C ASP A 1089 -12.48 -12.97 -20.02
N SER A 1090 -11.49 -13.63 -19.42
CA SER A 1090 -11.48 -13.95 -17.98
C SER A 1090 -10.05 -14.21 -17.47
N PRO A 1091 -9.68 -13.73 -16.27
CA PRO A 1091 -8.35 -14.00 -15.70
C PRO A 1091 -8.15 -15.48 -15.26
N VAL A 1092 -9.23 -16.26 -15.17
CA VAL A 1092 -9.20 -17.69 -14.81
C VAL A 1092 -9.81 -18.48 -15.94
N ARG A 1093 -9.17 -19.60 -16.32
CA ARG A 1093 -9.68 -20.46 -17.40
C ARG A 1093 -10.93 -21.21 -16.92
N LEU A 1094 -12.04 -21.02 -17.62
CA LEU A 1094 -13.32 -21.64 -17.30
C LEU A 1094 -13.88 -22.32 -18.56
N ALA A 1095 -13.82 -23.66 -18.61
CA ALA A 1095 -14.38 -24.46 -19.69
C ALA A 1095 -15.92 -24.60 -19.58
N ALA A 1096 -16.58 -24.95 -20.68
CA ALA A 1096 -18.02 -25.24 -20.76
C ALA A 1096 -18.96 -24.16 -20.15
N GLN A 1097 -18.59 -22.89 -20.27
CA GLN A 1097 -19.40 -21.78 -19.78
C GLN A 1097 -20.52 -21.45 -20.74
N ARG A 1098 -21.73 -21.30 -20.23
CA ARG A 1098 -22.85 -20.80 -21.03
C ARG A 1098 -22.70 -19.30 -21.24
N VAL A 1099 -22.12 -18.93 -22.38
CA VAL A 1099 -21.84 -17.53 -22.73
C VAL A 1099 -23.06 -16.82 -23.34
N PHE A 1100 -24.01 -17.57 -23.89
CA PHE A 1100 -25.26 -17.02 -24.44
C PHE A 1100 -26.44 -17.97 -24.19
N GLN A 1101 -27.62 -17.40 -23.97
CA GLN A 1101 -28.90 -18.13 -23.92
C GLN A 1101 -30.01 -17.25 -24.48
N LEU A 1102 -30.84 -17.85 -25.34
CA LEU A 1102 -32.09 -17.27 -25.82
C LEU A 1102 -33.21 -18.30 -25.67
N THR A 1103 -34.28 -17.93 -24.98
CA THR A 1103 -35.45 -18.79 -24.73
C THR A 1103 -36.72 -18.12 -25.25
N GLY A 1104 -37.82 -18.88 -25.29
CA GLY A 1104 -39.12 -18.36 -25.70
C GLY A 1104 -39.24 -18.05 -27.19
N LEU A 1105 -38.36 -18.60 -28.02
CA LEU A 1105 -38.54 -18.60 -29.47
C LEU A 1105 -39.82 -19.37 -29.83
N PRO A 1106 -40.56 -18.95 -30.87
CA PRO A 1106 -41.64 -19.75 -31.41
C PRO A 1106 -41.11 -21.14 -31.77
N MET A 1107 -41.79 -22.23 -31.41
CA MET A 1107 -41.31 -23.56 -31.80
C MET A 1107 -41.21 -23.67 -33.33
N GLY A 1108 -39.99 -23.86 -33.83
CA GLY A 1108 -39.71 -23.91 -35.26
C GLY A 1108 -38.23 -24.09 -35.54
N ASP A 1109 -37.86 -24.01 -36.81
CA ASP A 1109 -36.46 -24.00 -37.24
C ASP A 1109 -35.90 -22.58 -37.06
N HIS A 1110 -34.70 -22.51 -36.49
CA HIS A 1110 -33.96 -21.29 -36.21
C HIS A 1110 -32.49 -21.48 -36.55
N THR A 1111 -31.80 -20.39 -36.85
CA THR A 1111 -30.36 -20.42 -37.11
C THR A 1111 -29.64 -19.49 -36.15
N ILE A 1112 -28.71 -20.05 -35.36
CA ILE A 1112 -27.73 -19.26 -34.60
C ILE A 1112 -26.47 -19.07 -35.44
N LYS A 1113 -25.93 -17.85 -35.45
CA LYS A 1113 -24.64 -17.50 -36.04
C LYS A 1113 -23.79 -16.78 -34.99
N VAL A 1114 -22.58 -17.26 -34.73
CA VAL A 1114 -21.63 -16.64 -33.81
C VAL A 1114 -20.47 -16.11 -34.63
N VAL A 1115 -20.09 -14.84 -34.44
CA VAL A 1115 -19.05 -14.15 -35.19
C VAL A 1115 -17.98 -13.63 -34.22
N ASN A 1116 -16.72 -13.87 -34.53
CA ASN A 1116 -15.60 -13.36 -33.75
C ASN A 1116 -15.45 -11.85 -33.94
N GLY A 1117 -15.41 -11.07 -32.86
CA GLY A 1117 -15.33 -9.62 -32.90
C GLY A 1117 -13.90 -9.06 -32.98
N ALA A 1118 -12.87 -9.88 -32.75
CA ALA A 1118 -11.47 -9.43 -32.70
C ALA A 1118 -10.49 -10.52 -33.14
N ASP A 1119 -9.21 -10.17 -33.35
CA ASP A 1119 -8.11 -11.13 -33.56
C ASP A 1119 -7.68 -11.78 -32.23
N LYS A 1120 -8.64 -12.47 -31.59
CA LYS A 1120 -8.51 -13.24 -30.35
C LYS A 1120 -9.24 -14.57 -30.50
N PHE A 1121 -8.98 -15.53 -29.61
CA PHE A 1121 -9.63 -16.83 -29.68
C PHE A 1121 -11.16 -16.73 -29.49
N VAL A 1122 -11.88 -17.43 -30.36
CA VAL A 1122 -13.28 -17.82 -30.16
C VAL A 1122 -13.32 -19.34 -30.07
N ILE A 1123 -13.95 -19.87 -29.02
CA ILE A 1123 -14.09 -21.32 -28.80
C ILE A 1123 -15.55 -21.72 -28.89
N ILE A 1124 -15.85 -22.78 -29.62
CA ILE A 1124 -17.15 -23.43 -29.68
C ILE A 1124 -16.98 -24.81 -29.04
N ASP A 1125 -17.66 -25.01 -27.91
CA ASP A 1125 -17.66 -26.27 -27.17
C ASP A 1125 -18.96 -27.04 -27.45
N ALA A 1126 -20.12 -26.41 -27.24
CA ALA A 1126 -21.39 -27.04 -27.60
C ALA A 1126 -22.52 -26.02 -27.79
N PHE A 1127 -23.59 -26.44 -28.45
CA PHE A 1127 -24.88 -25.77 -28.42
C PHE A 1127 -25.89 -26.57 -27.57
N VAL A 1128 -26.80 -25.88 -26.89
CA VAL A 1128 -27.89 -26.53 -26.14
C VAL A 1128 -29.23 -26.07 -26.69
N VAL A 1129 -29.95 -26.98 -27.33
CA VAL A 1129 -31.27 -26.73 -27.91
C VAL A 1129 -32.36 -27.03 -26.89
N GLU A 1130 -33.27 -26.08 -26.71
CA GLU A 1130 -34.43 -26.23 -25.85
C GLU A 1130 -35.66 -26.66 -26.67
N THR A 1131 -36.37 -27.68 -26.20
CA THR A 1131 -37.67 -28.10 -26.76
C THR A 1131 -38.70 -28.30 -25.65
N PRO A 1132 -40.00 -28.05 -25.86
CA PRO A 1132 -41.00 -28.22 -24.80
C PRO A 1132 -41.20 -29.69 -24.37
N ASP A 1133 -41.14 -29.97 -23.06
CA ASP A 1133 -41.47 -31.29 -22.48
C ASP A 1133 -42.98 -31.39 -22.20
N THR A 1134 -43.79 -31.58 -23.25
CA THR A 1134 -45.25 -31.39 -23.16
C THR A 1134 -46.08 -32.66 -22.96
N TRP A 1135 -45.47 -33.84 -23.02
CA TRP A 1135 -46.17 -35.14 -22.91
C TRP A 1135 -45.63 -36.08 -21.83
N ASN A 1136 -44.71 -35.61 -20.98
CA ASN A 1136 -44.10 -36.27 -19.82
C ASN A 1136 -44.87 -37.51 -19.27
N GLY A 1137 -44.57 -38.70 -19.81
CA GLY A 1137 -45.15 -39.99 -19.38
C GLY A 1137 -46.59 -40.30 -19.82
N ALA A 1138 -47.22 -39.49 -20.66
CA ALA A 1138 -48.54 -39.76 -21.22
C ALA A 1138 -48.51 -40.95 -22.18
N GLU A 1139 -49.62 -41.70 -22.26
CA GLU A 1139 -49.80 -42.79 -23.22
C GLU A 1139 -50.79 -42.38 -24.32
N LEU A 1140 -50.62 -42.92 -25.53
CA LEU A 1140 -51.61 -42.76 -26.59
C LEU A 1140 -52.86 -43.57 -26.26
N GLY A 1141 -53.94 -42.88 -25.88
CA GLY A 1141 -55.21 -43.52 -25.51
C GLY A 1141 -55.86 -44.24 -26.69
N VAL A 1142 -56.28 -45.49 -26.48
CA VAL A 1142 -56.92 -46.35 -27.50
C VAL A 1142 -58.37 -46.66 -27.10
N GLY A 1143 -59.32 -46.21 -27.92
CA GLY A 1143 -60.75 -46.42 -27.72
C GLY A 1143 -61.47 -46.93 -28.97
N ASN A 1144 -62.69 -47.45 -28.80
CA ASN A 1144 -63.59 -47.85 -29.89
C ASN A 1144 -62.98 -48.80 -30.96
N LEU A 1145 -62.04 -49.66 -30.54
CA LEU A 1145 -61.35 -50.62 -31.40
C LEU A 1145 -62.29 -51.73 -31.89
N ASN A 1146 -62.44 -51.86 -33.21
CA ASN A 1146 -63.21 -52.91 -33.89
C ASN A 1146 -62.44 -53.50 -35.08
N ALA A 1147 -63.08 -54.33 -35.92
CA ALA A 1147 -62.42 -55.01 -37.04
C ALA A 1147 -61.91 -54.07 -38.15
N LYS A 1148 -62.40 -52.81 -38.22
CA LYS A 1148 -62.11 -51.86 -39.31
C LYS A 1148 -61.66 -50.47 -38.87
N SER A 1149 -61.71 -50.14 -37.57
CA SER A 1149 -61.31 -48.82 -37.08
C SER A 1149 -60.81 -48.82 -35.63
N VAL A 1150 -60.05 -47.80 -35.29
CA VAL A 1150 -59.65 -47.44 -33.92
C VAL A 1150 -59.86 -45.93 -33.70
N THR A 1151 -60.17 -45.52 -32.48
CA THR A 1151 -60.11 -44.11 -32.06
C THR A 1151 -58.90 -43.93 -31.14
N LEU A 1152 -58.10 -42.91 -31.43
CA LEU A 1152 -56.90 -42.53 -30.71
C LEU A 1152 -57.15 -41.18 -30.04
N THR A 1153 -56.73 -41.01 -28.78
CA THR A 1153 -56.89 -39.78 -27.99
C THR A 1153 -55.61 -39.44 -27.25
N TRP A 1154 -55.26 -38.16 -27.15
CA TRP A 1154 -54.04 -37.70 -26.49
C TRP A 1154 -54.23 -36.35 -25.77
N PRO A 1155 -53.33 -35.91 -24.89
CA PRO A 1155 -53.33 -34.55 -24.33
C PRO A 1155 -52.92 -33.50 -25.38
N SER A 1156 -53.44 -32.27 -25.28
CA SER A 1156 -53.03 -31.18 -26.17
C SER A 1156 -51.62 -30.67 -25.86
N VAL A 1157 -50.83 -30.38 -26.88
CA VAL A 1157 -49.53 -29.71 -26.79
C VAL A 1157 -49.71 -28.19 -26.98
N PRO A 1158 -49.30 -27.36 -26.00
CA PRO A 1158 -49.22 -25.91 -26.18
C PRO A 1158 -48.36 -25.56 -27.42
N ALA A 1159 -48.84 -24.63 -28.26
CA ALA A 1159 -48.30 -24.25 -29.58
C ALA A 1159 -48.56 -25.21 -30.77
N ALA A 1160 -49.18 -26.38 -30.57
CA ALA A 1160 -49.58 -27.22 -31.68
C ALA A 1160 -50.79 -26.66 -32.44
N THR A 1161 -50.66 -26.51 -33.76
CA THR A 1161 -51.77 -26.10 -34.66
C THR A 1161 -52.62 -27.29 -35.15
N GLY A 1162 -52.13 -28.51 -34.89
CA GLY A 1162 -52.79 -29.78 -35.17
C GLY A 1162 -51.89 -30.95 -34.81
N TYR A 1163 -52.23 -32.15 -35.26
CA TYR A 1163 -51.49 -33.38 -35.00
C TYR A 1163 -51.50 -34.27 -36.25
N ALA A 1164 -50.36 -34.84 -36.59
CA ALA A 1164 -50.23 -35.89 -37.59
C ALA A 1164 -50.30 -37.26 -36.91
N VAL A 1165 -51.12 -38.14 -37.46
CA VAL A 1165 -51.29 -39.52 -36.99
C VAL A 1165 -50.68 -40.45 -38.04
N PHE A 1166 -49.83 -41.35 -37.58
CA PHE A 1166 -49.10 -42.33 -38.38
C PHE A 1166 -49.56 -43.74 -38.02
N ASN A 1167 -49.49 -44.65 -39.00
CA ASN A 1167 -49.60 -46.09 -38.81
C ASN A 1167 -48.30 -46.74 -39.30
N GLY A 1168 -47.49 -47.25 -38.39
CA GLY A 1168 -46.08 -47.49 -38.65
C GLY A 1168 -45.40 -46.17 -39.07
N GLY A 1169 -44.68 -46.19 -40.19
CA GLY A 1169 -44.04 -44.98 -40.74
C GLY A 1169 -44.91 -44.15 -41.69
N THR A 1170 -46.16 -44.54 -41.96
CA THR A 1170 -47.02 -43.86 -42.94
C THR A 1170 -48.00 -42.91 -42.26
N GLU A 1171 -47.97 -41.62 -42.61
CA GLU A 1171 -48.96 -40.64 -42.16
C GLU A 1171 -50.35 -41.02 -42.71
N VAL A 1172 -51.32 -41.24 -41.83
CA VAL A 1172 -52.68 -41.66 -42.20
C VAL A 1172 -53.68 -40.52 -42.15
N MET A 1173 -53.46 -39.49 -41.32
CA MET A 1173 -54.29 -38.28 -41.29
C MET A 1173 -53.65 -37.17 -40.45
N ARG A 1174 -54.15 -35.94 -40.64
CA ARG A 1174 -53.94 -34.80 -39.74
C ARG A 1174 -55.25 -34.37 -39.11
N VAL A 1175 -55.22 -33.98 -37.84
CA VAL A 1175 -56.38 -33.49 -37.09
C VAL A 1175 -56.02 -32.21 -36.35
N THR A 1176 -56.99 -31.31 -36.15
CA THR A 1176 -56.80 -30.08 -35.37
C THR A 1176 -57.11 -30.26 -33.89
N GLY A 1177 -57.92 -31.27 -33.55
CA GLY A 1177 -58.22 -31.66 -32.17
C GLY A 1177 -57.34 -32.80 -31.68
N THR A 1178 -57.49 -33.17 -30.41
CA THR A 1178 -56.68 -34.20 -29.74
C THR A 1178 -57.25 -35.61 -29.85
N THR A 1179 -57.98 -35.89 -30.93
CA THR A 1179 -58.63 -37.17 -31.18
C THR A 1179 -58.63 -37.48 -32.68
N ALA A 1180 -58.31 -38.72 -33.03
CA ALA A 1180 -58.39 -39.19 -34.41
C ALA A 1180 -59.06 -40.57 -34.49
N ARG A 1181 -59.90 -40.76 -35.51
CA ARG A 1181 -60.51 -42.07 -35.82
C ARG A 1181 -59.92 -42.61 -37.11
N VAL A 1182 -59.02 -43.58 -36.99
CA VAL A 1182 -58.43 -44.28 -38.14
C VAL A 1182 -59.37 -45.41 -38.58
N THR A 1183 -59.75 -45.42 -39.86
CA THR A 1183 -60.67 -46.41 -40.45
C THR A 1183 -60.01 -47.15 -41.63
N GLY A 1184 -60.68 -48.17 -42.19
CA GLY A 1184 -60.11 -48.97 -43.29
C GLY A 1184 -59.10 -50.04 -42.86
N LEU A 1185 -59.04 -50.35 -41.57
CA LEU A 1185 -58.18 -51.39 -41.02
C LEU A 1185 -58.69 -52.80 -41.39
N ARG A 1186 -57.78 -53.77 -41.39
CA ARG A 1186 -58.11 -55.19 -41.55
C ARG A 1186 -58.32 -55.83 -40.18
N GLY A 1187 -59.29 -56.73 -40.07
CA GLY A 1187 -59.55 -57.47 -38.82
C GLY A 1187 -58.39 -58.37 -38.42
N ARG A 1188 -58.26 -58.67 -37.12
CA ARG A 1188 -57.20 -59.52 -36.53
C ARG A 1188 -55.77 -59.10 -36.89
N THR A 1189 -55.54 -57.84 -37.24
CA THR A 1189 -54.24 -57.31 -37.68
C THR A 1189 -53.70 -56.36 -36.62
N SER A 1190 -52.40 -56.45 -36.32
CA SER A 1190 -51.72 -55.52 -35.40
C SER A 1190 -51.27 -54.28 -36.15
N TYR A 1191 -51.47 -53.11 -35.53
CA TYR A 1191 -51.06 -51.80 -36.03
C TYR A 1191 -50.35 -51.05 -34.91
N THR A 1192 -49.34 -50.25 -35.26
CA THR A 1192 -48.70 -49.32 -34.33
C THR A 1192 -49.05 -47.93 -34.79
N PHE A 1193 -49.78 -47.19 -33.96
CA PHE A 1193 -50.10 -45.81 -34.25
C PHE A 1193 -49.18 -44.88 -33.49
N THR A 1194 -48.73 -43.82 -34.16
CA THR A 1194 -47.91 -42.78 -33.59
C THR A 1194 -48.57 -41.43 -33.84
N VAL A 1195 -48.57 -40.53 -32.87
CA VAL A 1195 -49.12 -39.18 -33.01
C VAL A 1195 -48.02 -38.17 -32.73
N ARG A 1196 -47.88 -37.20 -33.65
CA ARG A 1196 -46.93 -36.09 -33.52
C ARG A 1196 -47.69 -34.76 -33.61
N PRO A 1197 -47.43 -33.78 -32.72
CA PRO A 1197 -47.99 -32.44 -32.84
C PRO A 1197 -47.46 -31.73 -34.09
N LEU A 1198 -48.18 -30.73 -34.60
CA LEU A 1198 -47.82 -29.94 -35.78
C LEU A 1198 -47.56 -28.48 -35.43
N ALA A 1199 -46.41 -27.94 -35.88
CA ALA A 1199 -46.04 -26.53 -35.73
C ALA A 1199 -46.82 -25.63 -36.69
N ALA A 1200 -46.73 -24.31 -36.50
CA ALA A 1200 -47.24 -23.33 -37.46
C ALA A 1200 -46.45 -23.45 -38.77
N GLY A 1201 -47.09 -23.98 -39.82
CA GLY A 1201 -46.42 -24.37 -41.08
C GLY A 1201 -46.58 -25.85 -41.44
N GLY A 1202 -47.08 -26.68 -40.51
CA GLY A 1202 -47.45 -28.07 -40.78
C GLY A 1202 -46.30 -29.08 -40.72
N THR A 1203 -45.13 -28.71 -40.21
CA THR A 1203 -44.06 -29.64 -39.80
C THR A 1203 -44.41 -30.30 -38.46
N THR A 1204 -43.90 -31.51 -38.21
CA THR A 1204 -44.15 -32.22 -36.94
C THR A 1204 -43.16 -31.81 -35.87
N PHE A 1205 -43.62 -31.63 -34.63
CA PHE A 1205 -42.74 -31.52 -33.46
C PHE A 1205 -41.96 -32.85 -33.31
N PRO A 1206 -40.70 -32.81 -32.81
CA PRO A 1206 -39.88 -33.99 -32.56
C PRO A 1206 -40.27 -34.74 -31.26
N ILE A 1207 -41.56 -34.79 -30.96
CA ILE A 1207 -42.13 -35.54 -29.83
C ILE A 1207 -43.29 -36.41 -30.34
N GLU A 1208 -43.42 -37.62 -29.80
CA GLU A 1208 -44.44 -38.57 -30.26
C GLU A 1208 -45.05 -39.40 -29.12
N LEU A 1209 -46.33 -39.72 -29.25
CA LEU A 1209 -46.99 -40.77 -28.48
C LEU A 1209 -47.27 -41.96 -29.38
N SER A 1210 -47.00 -43.18 -28.91
CA SER A 1210 -47.27 -44.39 -29.68
C SER A 1210 -48.12 -45.40 -28.90
N ALA A 1211 -48.91 -46.19 -29.63
CA ALA A 1211 -49.62 -47.35 -29.11
C ALA A 1211 -49.74 -48.45 -30.16
N THR A 1212 -49.52 -49.69 -29.75
CA THR A 1212 -49.76 -50.88 -30.59
C THR A 1212 -51.11 -51.50 -30.24
N VAL A 1213 -51.95 -51.71 -31.26
CA VAL A 1213 -53.31 -52.25 -31.12
C VAL A 1213 -53.54 -53.39 -32.10
N ARG A 1214 -54.34 -54.39 -31.71
CA ARG A 1214 -54.77 -55.47 -32.60
C ARG A 1214 -56.28 -55.41 -32.84
N THR A 1215 -56.70 -55.21 -34.08
CA THR A 1215 -58.12 -55.10 -34.44
C THR A 1215 -58.90 -56.37 -34.11
N LYS A 1216 -60.18 -56.21 -33.75
CA LYS A 1216 -61.06 -57.33 -33.39
C LYS A 1216 -61.39 -58.20 -34.63
N GLY A 1217 -61.84 -59.42 -34.36
CA GLY A 1217 -62.23 -60.41 -35.38
C GLY A 1217 -63.46 -60.02 -36.18
#